data_AF-A0A239NMY9-F1
#
_entry.id   AF-A0A239NMY9-F1
#
_cell.length_a   1.000
_cell.length_b   1.000
_cell.length_c   1.000
_cell.angle_alpha   90.00
_cell.angle_beta   90.00
_cell.angle_gamma   90.00
#
_symmetry.space_group_name_H-M   'P 1'
#
loop_
_entity.id
_entity.type
_entity.pdbx_description
1 polymer ?
#
loop_
_entity_poly.entity_id
_entity_poly.type
_entity_poly.pdbx_seq_one_letter_code
_entity_poly.pdbx_strand_id
1 'polypeptide(L)'
;MSRRTGRRRPRLLAAVAALGMLLSLLAATPALALTTHSVSSPNGQISFSVTEQTGGALTFAVTAGATSIFGSSPLGIATSAVDLRSGLSYVSETRTAIDTAYSLPAGTKPSYRDHANELTLRYSKSGRTLELVVRAYDDGIAYRYRLPGSGSVSITDETGGFRLPTTTGGWAAPWNANYEQDYTYRNASQLNSGTELTMPLLASIDDNDYFTVITEAQVVNANASYVPSLLKGSGAGDGLLNLKRTPDQAFPISTTYPFETPWRAAIIAGDLDTLYNSDLVQNLNPPATADSSWVRPGRAAWSWYADEDSASDLDKQREYVDFAESMGFEYVTMDCCYNRSTDLPVIAAYARQRGVGMFAWVNAEPFADPAAAEALMAEHKSYGIDGLKVDFFLSDSKESMGWYQSIGQAAANHQMMLNFHGSTKPGGENRSWPWLVTSEAVAGTEHYLYPPPTTARQDVTYPFIRNMLGGMDYTPTMISENASILTQGHTLAQAVVFTSAMVNYADSAAAYEQWDGRWLMRALPTTWDETKVVEGFPGDHITVARRSGDDWFVGAMTSPARTATVPLSFLGSGTHTATIFSDNGAGRITVSTQAVTSATTLSLPMIAAGGVSVHISKKPLAMIGSGDARYEAESASNTRGGGAGVQACKGCSGGQKVGNIGSGGSVQFNNVMAATAGTHRLTFTYTSGDPRSVQVRVNGAAVSTENVKDSGGWEHVGKRSLDVPLNAGANTVTFLNASAFSPDIDALTIARTVEAEAAANTRAGGAALDACSQCTGGTGVSGLAAGSLSVPFQAASSGNKTVRIHYASAAAASIKVTVNGGTPVTVALHGTGGGDALATATVGLPLGSGANTILIKDASGAAVTVDSLDVVM
;
A
#
# COMPACT_ATOMS: atom_id res chain seq x y z
N MET A 1 43.11 66.02 11.78
CA MET A 1 44.13 66.53 12.74
C MET A 1 45.22 65.47 12.89
N SER A 2 46.50 65.90 12.82
CA SER A 2 47.78 65.13 12.93
C SER A 2 48.05 64.06 11.85
N ARG A 3 48.80 64.29 10.73
CA ARG A 3 50.27 64.50 10.55
C ARG A 3 51.10 63.47 11.35
N ARG A 4 52.05 62.70 10.80
CA ARG A 4 53.10 63.00 9.82
C ARG A 4 53.79 61.72 9.33
N THR A 5 54.30 61.79 8.10
CA THR A 5 55.05 60.81 7.30
C THR A 5 56.57 60.81 7.57
N GLY A 6 57.19 59.62 7.54
CA GLY A 6 58.30 59.25 6.62
C GLY A 6 59.75 59.67 6.88
N ARG A 7 60.66 58.68 6.70
CA ARG A 7 62.11 58.68 6.28
C ARG A 7 62.91 57.71 7.19
N ARG A 8 63.82 56.83 6.76
CA ARG A 8 64.77 56.76 5.62
C ARG A 8 65.29 55.31 5.49
N ARG A 9 65.72 54.91 4.28
CA ARG A 9 66.61 53.75 4.03
C ARG A 9 68.08 54.12 4.27
N PRO A 10 68.99 53.12 4.33
CA PRO A 10 69.98 53.01 3.26
C PRO A 10 70.18 51.57 2.73
N ARG A 11 70.84 51.46 1.57
CA ARG A 11 71.31 50.24 0.86
C ARG A 11 72.85 50.17 0.92
N LEU A 12 73.38 48.99 0.51
CA LEU A 12 74.78 48.59 0.19
C LEU A 12 75.40 47.70 1.29
N LEU A 13 76.17 46.62 1.05
CA LEU A 13 77.00 46.19 -0.09
C LEU A 13 77.26 44.65 0.00
N ALA A 14 77.72 44.04 -1.10
CA ALA A 14 77.94 42.60 -1.32
C ALA A 14 79.19 42.00 -0.65
N ALA A 15 79.22 40.66 -0.43
CA ALA A 15 80.39 39.78 -0.65
C ALA A 15 80.08 38.29 -0.34
N VAL A 16 80.71 37.41 -1.12
CA VAL A 16 80.66 35.94 -1.17
C VAL A 16 81.59 35.30 -0.13
N ALA A 17 81.20 34.20 0.53
CA ALA A 17 82.11 33.12 0.96
C ALA A 17 81.35 31.84 1.36
N ALA A 18 81.92 30.70 0.97
CA ALA A 18 81.37 29.34 0.97
C ALA A 18 81.63 28.55 2.28
N LEU A 19 81.12 27.31 2.29
CA LEU A 19 81.19 26.23 3.32
C LEU A 19 80.29 26.46 4.53
N GLY A 20 79.42 25.54 4.97
CA GLY A 20 79.16 24.16 4.60
C GLY A 20 78.51 23.52 5.82
N MET A 21 77.31 22.97 5.68
CA MET A 21 76.79 21.98 6.63
C MET A 21 75.74 21.10 5.96
N LEU A 22 76.01 19.80 6.04
CA LEU A 22 75.35 18.69 5.40
C LEU A 22 73.82 18.77 5.51
N LEU A 23 73.15 18.85 4.36
CA LEU A 23 71.77 18.38 4.22
C LEU A 23 71.81 16.85 4.25
N SER A 24 71.32 16.27 5.34
CA SER A 24 70.84 14.89 5.37
C SER A 24 69.68 14.75 4.37
N LEU A 25 69.99 14.40 3.13
CA LEU A 25 69.02 13.80 2.22
C LEU A 25 68.60 12.45 2.81
N LEU A 26 67.56 12.43 3.64
CA LEU A 26 66.73 11.24 3.76
C LEU A 26 66.12 11.03 2.37
N ALA A 27 66.60 10.00 1.67
CA ALA A 27 65.89 9.44 0.54
C ALA A 27 64.55 8.92 1.06
N ALA A 28 63.51 9.75 0.95
CA ALA A 28 62.14 9.28 1.09
C ALA A 28 61.91 8.30 -0.07
N THR A 29 61.97 7.00 0.23
CA THR A 29 61.53 5.97 -0.71
C THR A 29 60.09 6.30 -1.10
N PRO A 30 59.76 6.45 -2.38
CA PRO A 30 58.39 6.68 -2.80
C PRO A 30 57.54 5.52 -2.24
N ALA A 31 56.56 5.84 -1.40
CA ALA A 31 55.58 4.86 -1.01
C ALA A 31 54.93 4.34 -2.29
N LEU A 32 55.01 3.02 -2.54
CA LEU A 32 54.32 2.39 -3.65
C LEU A 32 52.83 2.72 -3.50
N ALA A 33 52.30 3.51 -4.44
CA ALA A 33 50.88 3.80 -4.47
C ALA A 33 50.12 2.47 -4.64
N LEU A 34 49.10 2.26 -3.82
CA LEU A 34 48.22 1.10 -3.96
C LEU A 34 47.52 1.15 -5.32
N THR A 35 47.23 -0.01 -5.89
CA THR A 35 46.48 -0.09 -7.14
C THR A 35 45.00 0.15 -6.85
N THR A 36 44.37 1.06 -7.61
CA THR A 36 42.95 1.39 -7.49
C THR A 36 42.28 1.23 -8.86
N HIS A 37 41.18 0.48 -8.88
CA HIS A 37 40.30 0.32 -10.04
C HIS A 37 38.99 1.07 -9.77
N SER A 38 38.51 1.87 -10.72
CA SER A 38 37.28 2.64 -10.53
C SER A 38 36.28 2.46 -11.67
N VAL A 39 35.01 2.67 -11.35
CA VAL A 39 33.90 2.80 -12.30
C VAL A 39 33.02 3.97 -11.87
N SER A 40 32.59 4.78 -12.82
CA SER A 40 31.69 5.91 -12.58
C SER A 40 30.32 5.64 -13.19
N SER A 41 29.28 6.22 -12.61
CA SER A 41 27.92 6.20 -13.16
C SER A 41 27.90 6.80 -14.57
N PRO A 42 26.88 6.49 -15.39
CA PRO A 42 26.75 7.05 -16.73
C PRO A 42 26.80 8.59 -16.79
N ASN A 43 26.24 9.29 -15.79
CA ASN A 43 26.32 10.75 -15.68
C ASN A 43 27.63 11.27 -15.05
N GLY A 44 28.52 10.38 -14.60
CA GLY A 44 29.83 10.68 -14.01
C GLY A 44 29.79 11.20 -12.56
N GLN A 45 28.62 11.30 -11.93
CA GLN A 45 28.48 11.89 -10.60
C GLN A 45 28.84 10.91 -9.48
N ILE A 46 28.47 9.63 -9.60
CA ILE A 46 28.76 8.62 -8.59
C ILE A 46 29.97 7.81 -9.05
N SER A 47 30.96 7.63 -8.19
CA SER A 47 32.17 6.86 -8.48
C SER A 47 32.40 5.79 -7.43
N PHE A 48 32.58 4.55 -7.87
CA PHE A 48 32.94 3.41 -7.03
C PHE A 48 34.40 3.04 -7.30
N SER A 49 35.22 3.01 -6.27
CA SER A 49 36.66 2.68 -6.36
C SER A 49 36.99 1.46 -5.50
N VAL A 50 37.71 0.50 -6.05
CA VAL A 50 38.26 -0.68 -5.37
C VAL A 50 39.77 -0.52 -5.26
N THR A 51 40.32 -0.61 -4.04
CA THR A 51 41.75 -0.47 -3.77
C THR A 51 42.33 -1.77 -3.25
N GLU A 52 43.43 -2.21 -3.87
CA GLU A 52 44.21 -3.38 -3.46
C GLU A 52 45.15 -3.01 -2.31
N GLN A 53 44.89 -3.55 -1.13
CA GLN A 53 45.68 -3.29 0.07
C GLN A 53 46.96 -4.14 0.09
N THR A 54 47.95 -3.66 0.83
CA THR A 54 49.14 -4.45 1.17
C THR A 54 48.72 -5.78 1.80
N GLY A 55 49.16 -6.90 1.22
CA GLY A 55 48.74 -8.25 1.64
C GLY A 55 47.54 -8.81 0.85
N GLY A 56 47.09 -8.15 -0.22
CA GLY A 56 46.10 -8.68 -1.16
C GLY A 56 44.67 -8.72 -0.64
N ALA A 57 44.34 -7.90 0.36
CA ALA A 57 42.96 -7.63 0.76
C ALA A 57 42.38 -6.50 -0.12
N LEU A 58 41.05 -6.41 -0.22
CA LEU A 58 40.38 -5.39 -1.02
C LEU A 58 39.58 -4.46 -0.12
N THR A 59 39.56 -3.17 -0.46
CA THR A 59 38.60 -2.21 0.10
C THR A 59 37.89 -1.47 -1.02
N PHE A 60 36.72 -0.90 -0.73
CA PHE A 60 36.06 0.05 -1.63
C PHE A 60 35.84 1.41 -0.99
N ALA A 61 35.63 2.43 -1.82
CA ALA A 61 35.16 3.76 -1.44
C ALA A 61 34.19 4.29 -2.50
N VAL A 62 33.27 5.17 -2.10
CA VAL A 62 32.25 5.76 -2.98
C VAL A 62 32.15 7.25 -2.76
N THR A 63 32.11 8.01 -3.85
CA THR A 63 31.88 9.45 -3.86
C THR A 63 30.68 9.81 -4.74
N ALA A 64 29.95 10.86 -4.37
CA ALA A 64 28.96 11.53 -5.21
C ALA A 64 29.38 12.99 -5.39
N GLY A 65 29.75 13.38 -6.61
CA GLY A 65 30.47 14.62 -6.87
C GLY A 65 31.77 14.68 -6.05
N ALA A 66 31.88 15.70 -5.19
CA ALA A 66 33.01 15.86 -4.27
C ALA A 66 32.78 15.22 -2.88
N THR A 67 31.56 14.76 -2.59
CA THR A 67 31.17 14.29 -1.26
C THR A 67 31.49 12.80 -1.11
N SER A 68 32.14 12.44 0.01
CA SER A 68 32.40 11.04 0.36
C SER A 68 31.14 10.40 0.92
N ILE A 69 30.58 9.42 0.20
CA ILE A 69 29.41 8.65 0.67
C ILE A 69 29.87 7.49 1.54
N PHE A 70 30.84 6.71 1.06
CA PHE A 70 31.49 5.65 1.83
C PHE A 70 33.01 5.81 1.78
N GLY A 71 33.64 5.88 2.94
CA GLY A 71 35.10 5.80 3.07
C GLY A 71 35.62 4.38 2.81
N SER A 72 36.93 4.18 2.99
CA SER A 72 37.58 2.88 2.77
C SER A 72 36.91 1.77 3.60
N SER A 73 36.20 0.89 2.91
CA SER A 73 35.33 -0.14 3.46
C SER A 73 35.81 -1.54 3.05
N PRO A 74 35.89 -2.51 3.97
CA PRO A 74 36.45 -3.83 3.66
C PRO A 74 35.58 -4.62 2.68
N LEU A 75 36.23 -5.49 1.90
CA LEU A 75 35.61 -6.50 1.04
C LEU A 75 36.26 -7.86 1.32
N GLY A 76 35.50 -8.94 1.15
CA GLY A 76 36.03 -10.29 1.22
C GLY A 76 34.95 -11.34 1.50
N ILE A 77 35.21 -12.54 0.98
CA ILE A 77 34.42 -13.75 1.21
C ILE A 77 35.36 -14.92 1.52
N ALA A 78 34.95 -15.83 2.40
CA ALA A 78 35.69 -17.04 2.70
C ALA A 78 34.84 -18.28 2.40
N THR A 79 35.51 -19.34 1.97
CA THR A 79 34.86 -20.63 1.69
C THR A 79 35.56 -21.76 2.41
N SER A 80 34.91 -22.93 2.47
CA SER A 80 35.52 -24.16 2.96
C SER A 80 36.74 -24.62 2.15
N ALA A 81 36.89 -24.14 0.91
CA ALA A 81 38.02 -24.48 0.03
C ALA A 81 39.19 -23.50 0.14
N VAL A 82 38.91 -22.20 0.31
CA VAL A 82 39.91 -21.13 0.34
C VAL A 82 39.33 -19.87 1.00
N ASP A 83 40.16 -19.19 1.80
CA ASP A 83 39.86 -17.85 2.31
C ASP A 83 40.24 -16.81 1.25
N LEU A 84 39.26 -16.11 0.69
CA LEU A 84 39.43 -15.12 -0.39
C LEU A 84 39.32 -13.67 0.12
N ARG A 85 39.52 -13.43 1.43
CA ARG A 85 39.49 -12.08 2.02
C ARG A 85 40.83 -11.34 1.92
N SER A 86 41.92 -12.06 1.70
CA SER A 86 43.27 -11.51 1.58
C SER A 86 44.16 -12.42 0.73
N GLY A 87 45.37 -11.98 0.39
CA GLY A 87 46.31 -12.72 -0.45
C GLY A 87 45.83 -12.94 -1.89
N LEU A 88 44.89 -12.10 -2.35
CA LEU A 88 44.41 -12.12 -3.72
C LEU A 88 45.47 -11.56 -4.66
N SER A 89 45.60 -12.17 -5.84
CA SER A 89 46.39 -11.65 -6.95
C SER A 89 45.46 -11.22 -8.07
N TYR A 90 45.57 -9.96 -8.49
CA TYR A 90 44.84 -9.43 -9.64
C TYR A 90 45.14 -10.24 -10.91
N VAL A 91 44.12 -10.53 -11.70
CA VAL A 91 44.23 -11.28 -12.96
C VAL A 91 43.83 -10.39 -14.14
N SER A 92 42.63 -9.82 -14.10
CA SER A 92 42.07 -9.05 -15.22
C SER A 92 40.86 -8.23 -14.77
N GLU A 93 40.43 -7.30 -15.61
CA GLU A 93 39.16 -6.60 -15.48
C GLU A 93 38.35 -6.64 -16.78
N THR A 94 37.03 -6.55 -16.66
CA THR A 94 36.12 -6.31 -17.78
C THR A 94 35.15 -5.19 -17.45
N ARG A 95 34.82 -4.37 -18.44
CA ARG A 95 33.91 -3.22 -18.30
C ARG A 95 32.74 -3.36 -19.27
N THR A 96 31.54 -3.07 -18.78
CA THR A 96 30.31 -3.19 -19.56
C THR A 96 29.42 -1.98 -19.29
N ALA A 97 28.91 -1.34 -20.35
CA ALA A 97 27.82 -0.37 -20.22
C ALA A 97 26.48 -1.11 -20.34
N ILE A 98 25.55 -0.80 -19.46
CA ILE A 98 24.20 -1.36 -19.42
C ILE A 98 23.24 -0.22 -19.70
N ASP A 99 22.32 -0.42 -20.65
CA ASP A 99 21.22 0.49 -20.93
C ASP A 99 20.05 -0.32 -21.49
N THR A 100 19.12 -0.72 -20.62
CA THR A 100 17.94 -1.50 -21.01
C THR A 100 16.69 -0.94 -20.36
N ALA A 101 15.56 -0.98 -21.07
CA ALA A 101 14.27 -0.57 -20.54
C ALA A 101 13.35 -1.78 -20.37
N TYR A 102 12.50 -1.75 -19.34
CA TYR A 102 11.51 -2.80 -19.07
C TYR A 102 10.30 -2.21 -18.34
N SER A 103 9.22 -2.99 -18.24
CA SER A 103 7.99 -2.63 -17.52
C SER A 103 7.63 -3.74 -16.53
N LEU A 104 6.99 -3.38 -15.42
CA LEU A 104 6.49 -4.33 -14.42
C LEU A 104 4.97 -4.15 -14.28
N PRO A 105 4.15 -5.20 -14.39
CA PRO A 105 2.70 -5.13 -14.15
C PRO A 105 2.35 -4.55 -12.77
N ALA A 106 3.07 -4.97 -11.73
CA ALA A 106 2.96 -4.47 -10.36
C ALA A 106 4.05 -3.43 -10.02
N GLY A 107 4.49 -2.67 -11.03
CA GLY A 107 5.48 -1.61 -10.88
C GLY A 107 4.92 -0.35 -10.22
N THR A 108 5.84 0.46 -9.69
CA THR A 108 5.59 1.79 -9.13
C THR A 108 5.46 2.88 -10.20
N LYS A 109 5.83 2.55 -11.46
CA LYS A 109 5.79 3.43 -12.64
C LYS A 109 5.73 2.58 -13.94
N PRO A 110 5.36 3.17 -15.09
CA PRO A 110 5.06 2.39 -16.31
C PRO A 110 6.32 1.84 -17.00
N SER A 111 7.49 2.44 -16.77
CA SER A 111 8.76 2.02 -17.34
C SER A 111 9.89 2.21 -16.36
N TYR A 112 10.81 1.25 -16.38
CA TYR A 112 12.06 1.22 -15.65
C TYR A 112 13.21 1.30 -16.66
N ARG A 113 14.35 1.86 -16.23
CA ARG A 113 15.58 1.90 -17.03
C ARG A 113 16.76 1.41 -16.20
N ASP A 114 17.33 0.30 -16.62
CA ASP A 114 18.58 -0.25 -16.09
C ASP A 114 19.74 0.39 -16.85
N HIS A 115 20.29 1.47 -16.29
CA HIS A 115 21.35 2.29 -16.88
C HIS A 115 22.55 2.40 -15.94
N ALA A 116 23.63 1.68 -16.24
CA ALA A 116 24.80 1.60 -15.37
C ALA A 116 26.10 1.34 -16.14
N ASN A 117 27.22 1.60 -15.47
CA ASN A 117 28.51 1.04 -15.85
C ASN A 117 28.88 -0.07 -14.85
N GLU A 118 29.23 -1.24 -15.38
CA GLU A 118 29.69 -2.40 -14.63
C GLU A 118 31.20 -2.58 -14.80
N LEU A 119 31.88 -2.90 -13.71
CA LEU A 119 33.28 -3.34 -13.67
C LEU A 119 33.34 -4.69 -12.96
N THR A 120 33.87 -5.70 -13.63
CA THR A 120 34.18 -7.00 -13.03
C THR A 120 35.68 -7.14 -12.87
N LEU A 121 36.14 -7.27 -11.63
CA LEU A 121 37.54 -7.48 -11.28
C LEU A 121 37.75 -8.96 -10.95
N ARG A 122 38.67 -9.60 -11.66
CA ARG A 122 39.02 -11.02 -11.47
C ARG A 122 40.31 -11.14 -10.68
N TYR A 123 40.23 -11.89 -9.58
CA TYR A 123 41.34 -12.21 -8.71
C TYR A 123 41.53 -13.73 -8.62
N SER A 124 42.73 -14.16 -8.26
CA SER A 124 43.04 -15.57 -8.01
C SER A 124 43.79 -15.77 -6.70
N LYS A 125 43.55 -16.92 -6.07
CA LYS A 125 44.30 -17.43 -4.93
C LYS A 125 44.20 -18.95 -4.88
N SER A 126 45.33 -19.63 -4.73
CA SER A 126 45.40 -21.10 -4.58
C SER A 126 44.58 -21.87 -5.63
N GLY A 127 44.63 -21.44 -6.90
CA GLY A 127 43.89 -22.07 -8.01
C GLY A 127 42.38 -21.80 -8.03
N ARG A 128 41.86 -20.95 -7.14
CA ARG A 128 40.46 -20.51 -7.13
C ARG A 128 40.35 -19.08 -7.63
N THR A 129 39.21 -18.77 -8.26
CA THR A 129 38.89 -17.44 -8.79
C THR A 129 37.85 -16.76 -7.91
N LEU A 130 38.08 -15.47 -7.64
CA LEU A 130 37.09 -14.53 -7.13
C LEU A 130 36.81 -13.50 -8.23
N GLU A 131 35.55 -13.31 -8.58
CA GLU A 131 35.09 -12.18 -9.38
C GLU A 131 34.33 -11.20 -8.47
N LEU A 132 34.83 -9.98 -8.35
CA LEU A 132 34.12 -8.87 -7.71
C LEU A 132 33.44 -8.06 -8.81
N VAL A 133 32.11 -8.10 -8.83
CA VAL A 133 31.29 -7.35 -9.79
C VAL A 133 30.78 -6.11 -9.09
N VAL A 134 31.06 -4.93 -9.65
CA VAL A 134 30.59 -3.64 -9.15
C VAL A 134 29.81 -2.91 -10.22
N ARG A 135 28.73 -2.23 -9.84
CA ARG A 135 27.93 -1.38 -10.73
C ARG A 135 27.79 0.01 -10.13
N ALA A 136 27.91 1.02 -10.98
CA ALA A 136 27.58 2.41 -10.67
C ALA A 136 26.41 2.87 -11.55
N TYR A 137 25.33 3.26 -10.90
CA TYR A 137 24.12 3.86 -11.48
C TYR A 137 24.11 5.35 -11.18
N ASP A 138 23.26 6.11 -11.88
CA ASP A 138 23.11 7.54 -11.63
C ASP A 138 22.51 7.85 -10.25
N ASP A 139 21.86 6.87 -9.62
CA ASP A 139 21.16 6.94 -8.33
C ASP A 139 21.70 5.92 -7.29
N GLY A 140 22.87 5.31 -7.51
CA GLY A 140 23.45 4.42 -6.51
C GLY A 140 24.55 3.48 -7.00
N ILE A 141 24.91 2.54 -6.13
CA ILE A 141 25.95 1.55 -6.38
C ILE A 141 25.51 0.16 -5.94
N ALA A 142 26.17 -0.85 -6.50
CA ALA A 142 26.04 -2.21 -6.00
C ALA A 142 27.33 -3.01 -6.20
N TYR A 143 27.56 -4.00 -5.34
CA TYR A 143 28.60 -5.01 -5.57
C TYR A 143 28.14 -6.42 -5.17
N ARG A 144 28.76 -7.43 -5.76
CA ARG A 144 28.62 -8.84 -5.37
C ARG A 144 29.86 -9.66 -5.69
N TYR A 145 29.96 -10.82 -5.06
CA TYR A 145 31.00 -11.81 -5.37
C TYR A 145 30.42 -12.90 -6.27
N ARG A 146 31.15 -13.26 -7.33
CA ARG A 146 30.92 -14.48 -8.13
C ARG A 146 32.11 -15.42 -7.96
N LEU A 147 31.83 -16.70 -7.72
CA LEU A 147 32.83 -17.76 -7.60
C LEU A 147 32.58 -18.80 -8.71
N PRO A 148 33.32 -18.73 -9.83
CA PRO A 148 33.23 -19.73 -10.89
C PRO A 148 33.75 -21.10 -10.43
N GLY A 149 33.18 -22.17 -10.98
CA GLY A 149 33.62 -23.54 -10.73
C GLY A 149 32.50 -24.55 -10.85
N SER A 150 32.74 -25.75 -10.33
CA SER A 150 31.75 -26.84 -10.25
C SER A 150 31.88 -27.58 -8.91
N GLY A 151 30.78 -28.23 -8.49
CA GLY A 151 30.74 -29.04 -7.26
C GLY A 151 30.32 -28.24 -6.03
N SER A 152 30.26 -28.91 -4.88
CA SER A 152 29.82 -28.33 -3.62
C SER A 152 30.89 -27.43 -2.97
N VAL A 153 30.44 -26.39 -2.28
CA VAL A 153 31.26 -25.49 -1.46
C VAL A 153 30.42 -24.99 -0.30
N SER A 154 31.04 -24.55 0.79
CA SER A 154 30.32 -23.80 1.81
C SER A 154 30.97 -22.44 2.01
N ILE A 155 30.17 -21.39 2.13
CA ILE A 155 30.64 -20.05 2.49
C ILE A 155 30.84 -20.04 4.00
N THR A 156 32.04 -19.69 4.45
CA THR A 156 32.43 -19.74 5.87
C THR A 156 32.46 -18.37 6.52
N ASP A 157 32.58 -17.30 5.72
CA ASP A 157 32.56 -15.92 6.21
C ASP A 157 32.35 -14.91 5.08
N GLU A 158 31.93 -13.69 5.41
CA GLU A 158 31.86 -12.52 4.53
C GLU A 158 32.19 -11.25 5.34
N THR A 159 33.29 -10.57 5.01
CA THR A 159 33.86 -9.46 5.83
C THR A 159 33.60 -8.08 5.24
N GLY A 160 32.53 -7.92 4.45
CA GLY A 160 32.18 -6.63 3.86
C GLY A 160 31.62 -5.62 4.88
N GLY A 161 31.56 -4.34 4.52
CA GLY A 161 30.90 -3.31 5.33
C GLY A 161 30.76 -1.99 4.59
N PHE A 162 30.09 -1.02 5.20
CA PHE A 162 29.89 0.33 4.67
C PHE A 162 30.39 1.34 5.70
N ARG A 163 31.43 2.10 5.35
CA ARG A 163 31.99 3.14 6.23
C ARG A 163 31.41 4.50 5.91
N LEU A 164 30.40 4.91 6.69
CA LEU A 164 29.85 6.26 6.61
C LEU A 164 30.85 7.30 7.18
N PRO A 165 30.75 8.58 6.78
CA PRO A 165 31.44 9.66 7.48
C PRO A 165 31.11 9.66 8.99
N THR A 166 32.10 9.95 9.84
CA THR A 166 31.99 9.75 11.30
C THR A 166 30.97 10.64 12.02
N THR A 167 30.44 11.65 11.34
CA THR A 167 29.38 12.54 11.83
C THR A 167 27.98 12.15 11.35
N THR A 168 27.87 11.15 10.48
CA THR A 168 26.61 10.77 9.81
C THR A 168 25.63 10.09 10.77
N GLY A 169 24.40 10.60 10.80
CA GLY A 169 23.25 9.98 11.45
C GLY A 169 22.26 9.44 10.43
N GLY A 170 21.22 8.76 10.90
CA GLY A 170 20.25 8.13 10.02
C GLY A 170 19.11 7.41 10.73
N TRP A 171 18.12 6.96 9.97
CA TRP A 171 16.99 6.18 10.44
C TRP A 171 17.30 4.69 10.27
N ALA A 172 17.30 3.98 11.39
CA ALA A 172 17.63 2.56 11.42
C ALA A 172 16.84 1.85 12.51
N ALA A 173 16.61 0.56 12.29
CA ALA A 173 15.86 -0.27 13.21
C ALA A 173 16.68 -1.51 13.63
N PRO A 174 16.53 -2.02 14.87
CA PRO A 174 17.09 -3.31 15.25
C PRO A 174 16.53 -4.44 14.39
N TRP A 175 17.28 -5.51 14.17
CA TRP A 175 16.74 -6.67 13.45
C TRP A 175 15.73 -7.45 14.30
N ASN A 176 14.63 -7.86 13.65
CA ASN A 176 13.70 -8.90 14.06
C ASN A 176 13.32 -9.70 12.81
N ALA A 177 12.78 -10.92 12.98
CA ALA A 177 12.63 -11.87 11.90
C ALA A 177 11.40 -11.64 11.00
N ASN A 178 10.44 -10.81 11.44
CA ASN A 178 9.25 -10.44 10.68
C ASN A 178 9.36 -9.06 10.00
N TYR A 179 10.45 -8.31 10.25
CA TYR A 179 10.67 -6.97 9.69
C TYR A 179 9.57 -5.96 10.05
N GLU A 180 8.89 -6.17 11.18
CA GLU A 180 7.92 -5.25 11.76
C GLU A 180 8.56 -4.44 12.90
N GLN A 181 9.32 -3.42 12.55
CA GLN A 181 9.94 -2.55 13.53
C GLN A 181 9.99 -1.08 13.10
N ASP A 182 10.12 -0.23 14.11
CA ASP A 182 10.22 1.22 13.97
C ASP A 182 11.60 1.67 13.50
N TYR A 183 11.64 2.46 12.42
CA TYR A 183 12.85 3.15 11.98
C TYR A 183 13.02 4.45 12.76
N THR A 184 13.94 4.44 13.71
CA THR A 184 14.20 5.58 14.58
C THR A 184 15.47 6.30 14.16
N TYR A 185 15.46 7.64 14.28
CA TYR A 185 16.67 8.42 14.04
C TYR A 185 17.73 8.08 15.09
N ARG A 186 18.94 7.80 14.61
CA ARG A 186 20.14 7.48 15.37
C ARG A 186 21.25 8.41 14.92
N ASN A 187 21.88 9.08 15.88
CA ASN A 187 23.09 9.85 15.59
C ASN A 187 24.28 8.90 15.29
N ALA A 188 25.42 9.48 14.90
CA ALA A 188 26.60 8.71 14.50
C ALA A 188 27.10 7.72 15.56
N SER A 189 27.09 8.10 16.85
CA SER A 189 27.54 7.20 17.92
C SER A 189 26.55 6.05 18.15
N GLN A 190 25.26 6.30 17.98
CA GLN A 190 24.22 5.28 18.07
C GLN A 190 24.27 4.29 16.90
N LEU A 191 24.51 4.77 15.66
CA LEU A 191 24.70 3.89 14.50
C LEU A 191 25.96 3.01 14.65
N ASN A 192 27.04 3.55 15.22
CA ASN A 192 28.29 2.81 15.39
C ASN A 192 28.39 2.01 16.70
N SER A 193 27.33 1.98 17.53
CA SER A 193 27.31 1.41 18.88
C SER A 193 27.54 -0.12 18.99
N GLY A 194 27.60 -0.85 17.88
CA GLY A 194 27.63 -2.31 17.88
C GLY A 194 26.25 -2.98 17.86
N THR A 195 25.18 -2.20 17.75
CA THR A 195 23.82 -2.73 17.58
C THR A 195 23.68 -3.42 16.22
N GLU A 196 22.94 -4.54 16.20
CA GLU A 196 22.56 -5.25 14.98
C GLU A 196 21.30 -4.59 14.40
N LEU A 197 21.48 -3.93 13.26
CA LEU A 197 20.51 -3.10 12.58
C LEU A 197 20.05 -3.80 11.31
N THR A 198 18.73 -3.90 11.12
CA THR A 198 18.17 -4.42 9.88
C THR A 198 18.53 -3.54 8.69
N MET A 199 18.44 -4.11 7.50
CA MET A 199 18.36 -3.33 6.26
C MET A 199 16.89 -3.24 5.82
N PRO A 200 16.47 -2.19 5.10
CA PRO A 200 17.24 -1.00 4.73
C PRO A 200 17.67 -0.11 5.90
N LEU A 201 18.72 0.69 5.69
CA LEU A 201 19.12 1.77 6.60
C LEU A 201 19.24 3.07 5.80
N LEU A 202 18.56 4.12 6.22
CA LEU A 202 18.65 5.47 5.62
C LEU A 202 19.65 6.32 6.41
N ALA A 203 20.63 6.91 5.75
CA ALA A 203 21.56 7.86 6.33
C ALA A 203 21.47 9.23 5.63
N SER A 204 21.61 10.31 6.41
CA SER A 204 21.75 11.68 5.91
C SER A 204 23.21 12.12 6.03
N ILE A 205 23.82 12.43 4.89
CA ILE A 205 25.24 12.73 4.74
C ILE A 205 25.41 14.22 4.48
N ASP A 206 26.36 14.82 5.19
CA ASP A 206 26.79 16.22 4.99
C ASP A 206 25.63 17.22 5.05
N ASP A 207 24.90 17.24 6.17
CA ASP A 207 23.75 18.13 6.43
C ASP A 207 22.63 18.04 5.37
N ASN A 208 22.31 16.82 4.94
CA ASN A 208 21.31 16.49 3.92
C ASN A 208 21.71 16.84 2.48
N ASP A 209 22.99 17.12 2.20
CA ASP A 209 23.47 17.22 0.81
C ASP A 209 23.27 15.92 0.03
N TYR A 210 23.36 14.77 0.72
CA TYR A 210 22.99 13.46 0.16
C TYR A 210 22.26 12.60 1.18
N PHE A 211 21.33 11.78 0.68
CA PHE A 211 20.71 10.67 1.38
C PHE A 211 21.22 9.35 0.79
N THR A 212 21.48 8.36 1.64
CA THR A 212 21.79 7.00 1.18
C THR A 212 20.97 5.93 1.89
N VAL A 213 20.41 5.00 1.13
CA VAL A 213 19.73 3.80 1.65
C VAL A 213 20.60 2.58 1.39
N ILE A 214 21.17 2.01 2.45
CA ILE A 214 21.96 0.78 2.41
C ILE A 214 21.00 -0.41 2.47
N THR A 215 21.05 -1.28 1.48
CA THR A 215 20.16 -2.45 1.36
C THR A 215 20.83 -3.58 0.56
N GLU A 216 20.04 -4.57 0.17
CA GLU A 216 20.43 -5.67 -0.70
C GLU A 216 19.43 -5.86 -1.83
N ALA A 217 19.85 -6.52 -2.90
CA ALA A 217 18.97 -6.90 -4.00
C ALA A 217 19.27 -8.30 -4.50
N GLN A 218 18.28 -8.94 -5.14
CA GLN A 218 18.34 -10.35 -5.55
C GLN A 218 18.65 -11.25 -4.35
N VAL A 219 17.93 -11.02 -3.25
CA VAL A 219 18.13 -11.73 -1.98
C VAL A 219 17.66 -13.17 -2.13
N VAL A 220 16.50 -13.35 -2.77
CA VAL A 220 16.09 -14.66 -3.29
C VAL A 220 16.82 -14.90 -4.61
N ASN A 221 18.07 -15.36 -4.50
CA ASN A 221 18.93 -15.66 -5.63
C ASN A 221 18.68 -17.09 -6.16
N ALA A 222 19.31 -17.42 -7.29
CA ALA A 222 19.10 -18.72 -7.93
C ALA A 222 19.33 -19.88 -6.95
N ASN A 223 18.31 -20.74 -6.82
CA ASN A 223 18.28 -21.90 -5.92
C ASN A 223 18.43 -21.57 -4.42
N ALA A 224 18.06 -20.36 -3.98
CA ALA A 224 18.23 -19.93 -2.59
C ALA A 224 19.65 -20.22 -2.08
N SER A 225 20.64 -19.93 -2.91
CA SER A 225 22.03 -20.35 -2.72
C SER A 225 22.75 -19.57 -1.60
N TYR A 226 22.15 -18.47 -1.12
CA TYR A 226 22.64 -17.65 -0.02
C TYR A 226 21.49 -16.99 0.76
N VAL A 227 21.81 -16.04 1.65
CA VAL A 227 20.88 -15.48 2.65
C VAL A 227 21.00 -13.94 2.78
N PRO A 228 19.97 -13.27 3.33
CA PRO A 228 20.01 -11.86 3.71
C PRO A 228 21.12 -11.50 4.71
N SER A 229 21.45 -10.21 4.78
CA SER A 229 22.39 -9.65 5.76
C SER A 229 21.74 -8.54 6.60
N LEU A 230 22.36 -8.26 7.73
CA LEU A 230 22.12 -7.06 8.53
C LEU A 230 23.40 -6.23 8.66
N LEU A 231 23.28 -5.03 9.24
CA LEU A 231 24.39 -4.12 9.51
C LEU A 231 24.73 -4.11 11.01
N LYS A 232 26.02 -4.08 11.35
CA LYS A 232 26.49 -3.96 12.73
C LYS A 232 27.57 -2.90 12.87
N GLY A 233 27.31 -1.87 13.67
CA GLY A 233 28.33 -0.87 14.00
C GLY A 233 29.62 -1.51 14.52
N SER A 234 30.77 -0.99 14.12
CA SER A 234 32.08 -1.53 14.54
C SER A 234 32.38 -1.37 16.03
N GLY A 235 31.71 -0.43 16.72
CA GLY A 235 32.02 -0.04 18.09
C GLY A 235 33.28 0.83 18.22
N ALA A 236 33.94 1.16 17.10
CA ALA A 236 35.23 1.85 17.10
C ALA A 236 35.13 3.38 16.91
N GLY A 237 33.93 3.92 16.72
CA GLY A 237 33.69 5.34 16.40
C GLY A 237 34.17 5.73 15.00
N ASP A 238 34.37 4.76 14.11
CA ASP A 238 35.05 4.93 12.83
C ASP A 238 34.09 4.98 11.62
N GLY A 239 32.78 5.02 11.90
CA GLY A 239 31.70 5.05 10.91
C GLY A 239 31.44 3.73 10.19
N LEU A 240 32.18 2.65 10.50
CA LEU A 240 32.00 1.37 9.84
C LEU A 240 30.76 0.62 10.35
N LEU A 241 29.87 0.28 9.42
CA LEU A 241 28.79 -0.68 9.59
C LEU A 241 29.20 -1.99 8.90
N ASN A 242 29.56 -3.00 9.68
CA ASN A 242 29.94 -4.32 9.17
C ASN A 242 28.71 -5.07 8.65
N LEU A 243 28.87 -5.81 7.56
CA LEU A 243 27.89 -6.82 7.17
C LEU A 243 27.96 -7.99 8.15
N LYS A 244 26.79 -8.50 8.53
CA LYS A 244 26.66 -9.70 9.36
C LYS A 244 25.49 -10.54 8.85
N ARG A 245 25.54 -11.85 9.04
CA ARG A 245 24.35 -12.70 8.89
C ARG A 245 23.33 -12.37 9.98
N THR A 246 22.07 -12.60 9.67
CA THR A 246 20.96 -12.53 10.59
C THR A 246 21.12 -13.57 11.71
N PRO A 247 20.63 -13.31 12.94
CA PRO A 247 20.82 -14.20 14.08
C PRO A 247 20.34 -15.64 13.89
N ASP A 248 19.38 -15.85 12.99
CA ASP A 248 18.81 -17.15 12.63
C ASP A 248 19.62 -17.92 11.57
N GLN A 249 20.70 -17.34 11.04
CA GLN A 249 21.60 -18.03 10.12
C GLN A 249 23.07 -17.92 10.57
N ALA A 250 23.66 -19.07 10.88
CA ALA A 250 25.09 -19.19 11.12
C ALA A 250 25.88 -19.57 9.86
N PHE A 251 27.18 -19.28 9.85
CA PHE A 251 28.11 -19.94 8.93
C PHE A 251 28.49 -21.34 9.45
N PRO A 252 28.84 -22.30 8.58
CA PRO A 252 28.95 -22.15 7.13
C PRO A 252 27.62 -22.33 6.38
N ILE A 253 27.46 -21.64 5.25
CA ILE A 253 26.30 -21.75 4.35
C ILE A 253 26.68 -22.67 3.19
N SER A 254 26.10 -23.87 3.16
CA SER A 254 26.36 -24.86 2.11
C SER A 254 25.71 -24.47 0.79
N THR A 255 26.43 -24.58 -0.32
CA THR A 255 26.00 -24.19 -1.67
C THR A 255 26.79 -24.95 -2.74
N THR A 256 26.66 -24.56 -4.00
CA THR A 256 27.37 -25.14 -5.14
C THR A 256 27.99 -24.07 -6.00
N TYR A 257 29.07 -24.41 -6.69
CA TYR A 257 29.57 -23.59 -7.79
C TYR A 257 28.76 -23.85 -9.09
N PRO A 258 28.65 -22.86 -9.99
CA PRO A 258 29.04 -21.46 -9.78
C PRO A 258 28.15 -20.80 -8.72
N PHE A 259 28.75 -19.93 -7.91
CA PHE A 259 28.08 -19.27 -6.80
C PHE A 259 28.09 -17.75 -6.99
N GLU A 260 27.02 -17.07 -6.58
CA GLU A 260 26.99 -15.63 -6.44
C GLU A 260 26.30 -15.20 -5.14
N THR A 261 26.83 -14.16 -4.48
CA THR A 261 26.09 -13.51 -3.40
C THR A 261 24.95 -12.66 -3.97
N PRO A 262 23.90 -12.37 -3.18
CA PRO A 262 23.03 -11.24 -3.44
C PRO A 262 23.87 -9.96 -3.58
N TRP A 263 23.28 -8.95 -4.21
CA TRP A 263 23.91 -7.64 -4.30
C TRP A 263 23.91 -6.97 -2.93
N ARG A 264 25.03 -6.35 -2.58
CA ARG A 264 25.10 -5.31 -1.55
C ARG A 264 24.90 -3.99 -2.28
N ALA A 265 23.88 -3.22 -1.91
CA ALA A 265 23.45 -2.05 -2.66
C ALA A 265 23.36 -0.83 -1.76
N ALA A 266 23.58 0.35 -2.35
CA ALA A 266 23.29 1.61 -1.71
C ALA A 266 22.70 2.57 -2.73
N ILE A 267 21.47 3.00 -2.47
CA ILE A 267 20.83 4.09 -3.21
C ILE A 267 21.45 5.40 -2.71
N ILE A 268 21.74 6.34 -3.60
CA ILE A 268 22.40 7.61 -3.30
C ILE A 268 21.68 8.70 -4.07
N ALA A 269 21.11 9.66 -3.36
CA ALA A 269 20.32 10.73 -3.95
C ALA A 269 20.63 12.07 -3.29
N GLY A 270 20.67 13.14 -4.09
CA GLY A 270 20.83 14.52 -3.59
C GLY A 270 19.54 15.13 -3.05
N ASP A 271 18.41 14.46 -3.25
CA ASP A 271 17.09 14.87 -2.78
C ASP A 271 16.18 13.65 -2.55
N LEU A 272 15.09 13.85 -1.81
CA LEU A 272 14.18 12.78 -1.42
C LEU A 272 13.21 12.35 -2.53
N ASP A 273 12.99 13.15 -3.58
CA ASP A 273 12.17 12.76 -4.74
C ASP A 273 12.93 11.75 -5.61
N THR A 274 14.21 12.03 -5.87
CA THR A 274 15.14 11.11 -6.53
C THR A 274 15.29 9.82 -5.71
N LEU A 275 15.42 9.94 -4.38
CA LEU A 275 15.48 8.77 -3.50
C LEU A 275 14.22 7.91 -3.64
N TYR A 276 13.05 8.52 -3.45
CA TYR A 276 11.75 7.84 -3.49
C TYR A 276 11.49 7.09 -4.81
N ASN A 277 11.96 7.64 -5.92
CA ASN A 277 11.72 7.12 -7.27
C ASN A 277 12.84 6.24 -7.84
N SER A 278 13.83 5.84 -7.03
CA SER A 278 14.97 5.00 -7.46
C SER A 278 14.52 3.64 -8.02
N ASP A 279 15.25 3.16 -9.04
CA ASP A 279 15.04 1.84 -9.67
C ASP A 279 16.07 0.80 -9.27
N LEU A 280 17.03 1.19 -8.42
CA LEU A 280 18.27 0.44 -8.21
C LEU A 280 18.01 -1.03 -7.84
N VAL A 281 17.12 -1.29 -6.87
CA VAL A 281 16.89 -2.66 -6.39
C VAL A 281 16.20 -3.53 -7.43
N GLN A 282 15.25 -2.99 -8.22
CA GLN A 282 14.67 -3.72 -9.35
C GLN A 282 15.73 -3.95 -10.45
N ASN A 283 16.55 -2.96 -10.77
CA ASN A 283 17.59 -3.05 -11.80
C ASN A 283 18.65 -4.13 -11.51
N LEU A 284 18.84 -4.49 -10.24
CA LEU A 284 19.78 -5.53 -9.82
C LEU A 284 19.23 -6.96 -9.90
N ASN A 285 17.94 -7.13 -10.19
CA ASN A 285 17.30 -8.44 -10.34
C ASN A 285 17.22 -8.89 -11.79
N PRO A 286 17.22 -10.21 -12.07
CA PRO A 286 16.98 -10.71 -13.41
C PRO A 286 15.52 -10.48 -13.85
N PRO A 287 15.24 -10.44 -15.17
CA PRO A 287 13.86 -10.44 -15.66
C PRO A 287 13.15 -11.76 -15.35
N ALA A 288 11.82 -11.71 -15.32
CA ALA A 288 10.98 -12.89 -15.20
C ALA A 288 11.24 -13.91 -16.32
N THR A 289 11.21 -15.19 -15.97
CA THR A 289 11.34 -16.32 -16.91
C THR A 289 10.00 -16.84 -17.43
N ALA A 290 8.89 -16.47 -16.78
CA ALA A 290 7.53 -16.87 -17.13
C ALA A 290 6.68 -15.67 -17.55
N ASP A 291 5.58 -15.95 -18.27
CA ASP A 291 4.60 -14.93 -18.66
C ASP A 291 3.92 -14.31 -17.42
N SER A 292 3.79 -12.99 -17.44
CA SER A 292 3.15 -12.20 -16.39
C SER A 292 1.96 -11.38 -16.90
N SER A 293 1.50 -11.63 -18.14
CA SER A 293 0.37 -10.92 -18.75
C SER A 293 -0.97 -11.09 -18.03
N TRP A 294 -1.05 -12.03 -17.09
CA TRP A 294 -2.22 -12.32 -16.24
C TRP A 294 -2.20 -11.60 -14.89
N VAL A 295 -1.10 -10.96 -14.49
CA VAL A 295 -1.00 -10.24 -13.22
C VAL A 295 -1.90 -9.01 -13.25
N ARG A 296 -2.72 -8.84 -12.22
CA ARG A 296 -3.73 -7.77 -12.12
C ARG A 296 -3.65 -7.07 -10.76
N PRO A 297 -2.90 -5.96 -10.65
CA PRO A 297 -2.96 -5.07 -9.50
C PRO A 297 -4.40 -4.65 -9.17
N GLY A 298 -4.68 -4.33 -7.91
CA GLY A 298 -6.00 -3.86 -7.52
C GLY A 298 -6.15 -3.61 -6.02
N ARG A 299 -7.38 -3.32 -5.63
CA ARG A 299 -7.79 -3.01 -4.26
C ARG A 299 -8.52 -4.21 -3.68
N ALA A 300 -8.29 -4.46 -2.39
CA ALA A 300 -8.94 -5.51 -1.65
C ALA A 300 -9.72 -4.95 -0.46
N ALA A 301 -10.96 -5.38 -0.30
CA ALA A 301 -11.62 -5.29 0.99
C ALA A 301 -11.10 -6.41 1.90
N TRP A 302 -10.72 -6.10 3.14
CA TRP A 302 -10.07 -7.04 4.06
C TRP A 302 -10.76 -7.05 5.41
N SER A 303 -11.35 -8.20 5.77
CA SER A 303 -12.26 -8.28 6.91
C SER A 303 -11.60 -8.52 8.26
N TRP A 304 -10.41 -9.11 8.25
CA TRP A 304 -9.75 -9.62 9.44
C TRP A 304 -9.40 -8.53 10.45
N TYR A 305 -8.96 -7.35 9.98
CA TYR A 305 -8.61 -6.26 10.90
C TYR A 305 -9.79 -5.81 11.77
N ALA A 306 -10.99 -5.75 11.18
CA ALA A 306 -12.18 -5.36 11.91
C ALA A 306 -12.79 -6.52 12.71
N ASP A 307 -12.48 -7.77 12.38
CA ASP A 307 -12.95 -8.97 13.09
C ASP A 307 -12.06 -10.16 12.69
N GLU A 308 -11.19 -10.57 13.61
CA GLU A 308 -10.19 -11.62 13.40
C GLU A 308 -10.83 -12.97 13.06
N ASP A 309 -12.08 -13.21 13.48
CA ASP A 309 -12.82 -14.46 13.23
C ASP A 309 -13.67 -14.43 11.95
N SER A 310 -13.65 -13.32 11.22
CA SER A 310 -14.58 -13.04 10.11
C SER A 310 -14.56 -14.05 8.96
N ALA A 311 -13.46 -14.76 8.72
CA ALA A 311 -13.39 -15.74 7.64
C ALA A 311 -14.19 -17.02 7.93
N SER A 312 -14.43 -17.34 9.21
CA SER A 312 -15.28 -18.47 9.59
C SER A 312 -16.78 -18.22 9.32
N ASP A 313 -17.14 -16.97 9.01
CA ASP A 313 -18.50 -16.51 8.73
C ASP A 313 -18.70 -16.15 7.26
N LEU A 314 -19.21 -17.11 6.48
CA LEU A 314 -19.46 -16.90 5.04
C LEU A 314 -20.47 -15.79 4.74
N ASP A 315 -21.37 -15.45 5.66
CA ASP A 315 -22.28 -14.32 5.43
C ASP A 315 -21.53 -12.99 5.52
N LYS A 316 -20.56 -12.90 6.45
CA LYS A 316 -19.67 -11.75 6.55
C LYS A 316 -18.76 -11.65 5.33
N GLN A 317 -18.23 -12.77 4.83
CA GLN A 317 -17.45 -12.76 3.59
C GLN A 317 -18.28 -12.30 2.38
N ARG A 318 -19.55 -12.73 2.27
CA ARG A 318 -20.47 -12.22 1.23
C ARG A 318 -20.69 -10.72 1.36
N GLU A 319 -20.83 -10.20 2.58
CA GLU A 319 -20.94 -8.76 2.81
C GLU A 319 -19.71 -7.99 2.28
N TYR A 320 -18.50 -8.51 2.49
CA TYR A 320 -17.27 -7.89 1.97
C TYR A 320 -17.18 -7.98 0.44
N VAL A 321 -17.67 -9.06 -0.16
CA VAL A 321 -17.78 -9.18 -1.62
C VAL A 321 -18.77 -8.16 -2.19
N ASP A 322 -19.96 -8.03 -1.59
CA ASP A 322 -20.97 -7.04 -2.01
C ASP A 322 -20.44 -5.61 -1.83
N PHE A 323 -19.68 -5.36 -0.75
CA PHE A 323 -19.00 -4.09 -0.52
C PHE A 323 -17.94 -3.82 -1.60
N ALA A 324 -17.07 -4.79 -1.90
CA ALA A 324 -16.06 -4.67 -2.94
C ALA A 324 -16.69 -4.36 -4.31
N GLU A 325 -17.77 -5.06 -4.68
CA GLU A 325 -18.56 -4.78 -5.89
C GLU A 325 -19.08 -3.33 -5.88
N SER A 326 -19.67 -2.87 -4.77
CA SER A 326 -20.21 -1.50 -4.66
C SER A 326 -19.13 -0.40 -4.76
N MET A 327 -17.93 -0.71 -4.28
CA MET A 327 -16.75 0.16 -4.33
C MET A 327 -16.04 0.08 -5.68
N GLY A 328 -16.32 -0.94 -6.49
CA GLY A 328 -15.57 -1.27 -7.69
C GLY A 328 -14.15 -1.72 -7.36
N PHE A 329 -13.94 -2.36 -6.22
CA PHE A 329 -12.67 -2.99 -5.85
C PHE A 329 -12.53 -4.32 -6.57
N GLU A 330 -11.30 -4.64 -6.93
CA GLU A 330 -10.98 -5.82 -7.71
C GLU A 330 -11.05 -7.10 -6.88
N TYR A 331 -10.79 -7.04 -5.57
CA TYR A 331 -10.60 -8.22 -4.73
C TYR A 331 -11.28 -8.14 -3.36
N VAL A 332 -11.45 -9.33 -2.77
CA VAL A 332 -11.56 -9.52 -1.31
C VAL A 332 -10.40 -10.41 -0.86
N THR A 333 -9.80 -10.07 0.28
CA THR A 333 -8.83 -10.97 0.95
C THR A 333 -9.53 -11.67 2.10
N MET A 334 -9.72 -12.98 1.95
CA MET A 334 -10.20 -13.85 3.02
C MET A 334 -8.99 -14.32 3.82
N ASP A 335 -8.85 -13.78 5.03
CA ASP A 335 -7.73 -14.08 5.92
C ASP A 335 -7.90 -15.44 6.63
N CYS A 336 -7.16 -15.71 7.71
CA CYS A 336 -7.12 -16.99 8.42
C CYS A 336 -8.50 -17.55 8.83
N CYS A 337 -8.47 -18.80 9.32
CA CYS A 337 -9.50 -19.31 10.22
C CYS A 337 -10.79 -19.81 9.51
N TYR A 338 -10.65 -20.25 8.26
CA TYR A 338 -11.69 -20.88 7.43
C TYR A 338 -11.41 -22.37 7.15
N ASN A 339 -12.42 -23.12 6.69
CA ASN A 339 -12.22 -24.45 6.13
C ASN A 339 -11.92 -24.36 4.62
N ARG A 340 -10.64 -24.52 4.29
CA ARG A 340 -10.10 -24.38 2.93
C ARG A 340 -10.90 -25.09 1.84
N SER A 341 -11.28 -26.34 2.06
CA SER A 341 -11.89 -27.18 1.03
C SER A 341 -13.39 -26.94 0.84
N THR A 342 -14.07 -26.36 1.82
CA THR A 342 -15.53 -26.13 1.78
C THR A 342 -15.88 -24.67 1.57
N ASP A 343 -15.10 -23.75 2.13
CA ASP A 343 -15.47 -22.34 2.22
C ASP A 343 -14.93 -21.57 1.01
N LEU A 344 -13.67 -21.79 0.62
CA LEU A 344 -13.04 -21.10 -0.51
C LEU A 344 -13.81 -21.30 -1.83
N PRO A 345 -14.22 -22.52 -2.24
CA PRO A 345 -14.96 -22.68 -3.49
C PRO A 345 -16.31 -21.94 -3.49
N VAL A 346 -16.98 -21.89 -2.33
CA VAL A 346 -18.30 -21.25 -2.18
C VAL A 346 -18.17 -19.74 -2.30
N ILE A 347 -17.25 -19.13 -1.55
CA ILE A 347 -17.09 -17.68 -1.58
C ILE A 347 -16.48 -17.19 -2.89
N ALA A 348 -15.51 -17.91 -3.47
CA ALA A 348 -14.92 -17.55 -4.75
C ALA A 348 -15.95 -17.63 -5.89
N ALA A 349 -16.86 -18.61 -5.86
CA ALA A 349 -17.97 -18.66 -6.80
C ALA A 349 -18.91 -17.45 -6.66
N TYR A 350 -19.21 -17.03 -5.43
CA TYR A 350 -20.04 -15.86 -5.15
C TYR A 350 -19.37 -14.55 -5.60
N ALA A 351 -18.07 -14.39 -5.32
CA ALA A 351 -17.25 -13.25 -5.74
C ALA A 351 -17.15 -13.13 -7.26
N ARG A 352 -16.91 -14.25 -7.96
CA ARG A 352 -16.84 -14.27 -9.42
C ARG A 352 -18.14 -13.84 -10.10
N GLN A 353 -19.32 -14.16 -9.54
CA GLN A 353 -20.61 -13.69 -10.05
C GLN A 353 -20.77 -12.16 -9.95
N ARG A 354 -19.98 -11.53 -9.08
CA ARG A 354 -19.93 -10.08 -8.82
C ARG A 354 -18.71 -9.39 -9.44
N GLY A 355 -17.95 -10.12 -10.27
CA GLY A 355 -16.73 -9.60 -10.90
C GLY A 355 -15.59 -9.30 -9.92
N VAL A 356 -15.63 -9.86 -8.71
CA VAL A 356 -14.63 -9.69 -7.66
C VAL A 356 -13.75 -10.93 -7.60
N GLY A 357 -12.43 -10.75 -7.57
CA GLY A 357 -11.44 -11.82 -7.37
C GLY A 357 -11.19 -12.11 -5.89
N MET A 358 -10.53 -13.23 -5.61
CA MET A 358 -10.25 -13.66 -4.23
C MET A 358 -8.76 -13.83 -3.96
N PHE A 359 -8.32 -13.26 -2.84
CA PHE A 359 -7.07 -13.64 -2.18
C PHE A 359 -7.36 -14.51 -0.96
N ALA A 360 -6.54 -15.54 -0.74
CA ALA A 360 -6.64 -16.40 0.44
C ALA A 360 -5.36 -16.32 1.26
N TRP A 361 -5.48 -16.14 2.58
CA TRP A 361 -4.35 -16.22 3.50
C TRP A 361 -3.93 -17.67 3.75
N VAL A 362 -2.62 -17.91 3.81
CA VAL A 362 -2.02 -19.23 4.09
C VAL A 362 -0.69 -19.08 4.86
N ASN A 363 -0.33 -20.10 5.65
CA ASN A 363 1.00 -20.21 6.24
C ASN A 363 2.06 -20.57 5.16
N ALA A 364 3.30 -20.10 5.33
CA ALA A 364 4.41 -20.40 4.43
C ALA A 364 4.96 -21.83 4.57
N GLU A 365 5.08 -22.36 5.81
CA GLU A 365 5.69 -23.67 6.10
C GLU A 365 5.14 -24.83 5.22
N PRO A 366 3.82 -24.97 4.99
CA PRO A 366 3.30 -26.03 4.11
C PRO A 366 3.82 -25.98 2.66
N PHE A 367 4.33 -24.85 2.20
CA PHE A 367 4.89 -24.65 0.86
C PHE A 367 6.42 -24.79 0.82
N ALA A 368 7.05 -25.19 1.92
CA ALA A 368 8.50 -25.30 2.04
C ALA A 368 9.14 -26.20 0.95
N ASP A 369 8.51 -27.33 0.67
CA ASP A 369 8.94 -28.28 -0.36
C ASP A 369 8.38 -27.89 -1.75
N PRO A 370 9.19 -27.92 -2.82
CA PRO A 370 8.72 -27.55 -4.17
C PRO A 370 7.51 -28.36 -4.65
N ALA A 371 7.44 -29.67 -4.41
CA ALA A 371 6.31 -30.48 -4.87
C ALA A 371 5.04 -30.19 -4.06
N ALA A 372 5.18 -29.93 -2.76
CA ALA A 372 4.08 -29.47 -1.93
C ALA A 372 3.57 -28.08 -2.36
N ALA A 373 4.48 -27.15 -2.69
CA ALA A 373 4.11 -25.83 -3.20
C ALA A 373 3.30 -25.91 -4.50
N GLU A 374 3.73 -26.72 -5.47
CA GLU A 374 2.97 -26.96 -6.71
C GLU A 374 1.59 -27.54 -6.42
N ALA A 375 1.49 -28.55 -5.56
CA ALA A 375 0.22 -29.19 -5.22
C ALA A 375 -0.76 -28.21 -4.53
N LEU A 376 -0.27 -27.43 -3.58
CA LEU A 376 -1.08 -26.43 -2.86
C LEU A 376 -1.50 -25.27 -3.77
N MET A 377 -0.62 -24.77 -4.64
CA MET A 377 -0.97 -23.74 -5.61
C MET A 377 -2.06 -24.23 -6.58
N ALA A 378 -1.92 -25.45 -7.10
CA ALA A 378 -2.92 -26.08 -7.96
C ALA A 378 -4.27 -26.23 -7.26
N GLU A 379 -4.26 -26.66 -5.99
CA GLU A 379 -5.47 -26.82 -5.17
C GLU A 379 -6.21 -25.49 -5.01
N HIS A 380 -5.54 -24.44 -4.53
CA HIS A 380 -6.17 -23.12 -4.33
C HIS A 380 -6.66 -22.52 -5.66
N LYS A 381 -5.89 -22.70 -6.75
CA LYS A 381 -6.32 -22.26 -8.07
C LYS A 381 -7.60 -22.96 -8.52
N SER A 382 -7.75 -24.25 -8.22
CA SER A 382 -8.95 -25.02 -8.54
C SER A 382 -10.20 -24.55 -7.78
N TYR A 383 -10.02 -23.92 -6.61
CA TYR A 383 -11.10 -23.31 -5.83
C TYR A 383 -11.51 -21.92 -6.34
N GLY A 384 -10.81 -21.37 -7.35
CA GLY A 384 -11.10 -20.06 -7.91
C GLY A 384 -10.38 -18.90 -7.22
N ILE A 385 -9.27 -19.17 -6.53
CA ILE A 385 -8.42 -18.15 -5.89
C ILE A 385 -7.48 -17.52 -6.94
N ASP A 386 -7.33 -16.20 -6.87
CA ASP A 386 -6.53 -15.38 -7.78
C ASP A 386 -5.15 -15.02 -7.21
N GLY A 387 -5.03 -14.97 -5.88
CA GLY A 387 -3.77 -14.75 -5.20
C GLY A 387 -3.71 -15.33 -3.79
N LEU A 388 -2.50 -15.46 -3.26
CA LEU A 388 -2.26 -15.90 -1.89
C LEU A 388 -1.59 -14.78 -1.08
N LYS A 389 -2.10 -14.55 0.13
CA LYS A 389 -1.40 -13.83 1.20
C LYS A 389 -0.64 -14.88 2.02
N VAL A 390 0.64 -15.04 1.75
CA VAL A 390 1.47 -16.08 2.37
C VAL A 390 2.24 -15.49 3.54
N ASP A 391 2.06 -16.08 4.71
CA ASP A 391 2.46 -15.48 5.97
C ASP A 391 3.38 -16.40 6.79
N PHE A 392 4.00 -15.82 7.81
CA PHE A 392 4.83 -16.48 8.82
C PHE A 392 6.03 -17.22 8.26
N PHE A 393 6.82 -16.55 7.41
CA PHE A 393 8.17 -17.01 7.10
C PHE A 393 9.08 -16.89 8.34
N LEU A 394 8.97 -15.76 9.05
CA LEU A 394 9.60 -15.45 10.35
C LEU A 394 11.09 -15.81 10.45
N SER A 395 11.81 -15.79 9.33
CA SER A 395 13.22 -16.13 9.26
C SER A 395 13.85 -15.74 7.91
N ASP A 396 15.11 -15.33 8.00
CA ASP A 396 16.04 -15.07 6.90
C ASP A 396 17.01 -16.24 6.65
N SER A 397 16.75 -17.41 7.23
CA SER A 397 17.61 -18.57 7.04
C SER A 397 17.61 -19.05 5.58
N LYS A 398 18.64 -19.81 5.21
CA LYS A 398 18.73 -20.43 3.88
C LYS A 398 17.54 -21.35 3.59
N GLU A 399 17.00 -21.98 4.62
CA GLU A 399 15.80 -22.82 4.52
C GLU A 399 14.58 -21.98 4.11
N SER A 400 14.33 -20.86 4.79
CA SER A 400 13.23 -19.93 4.47
C SER A 400 13.41 -19.29 3.09
N MET A 401 14.64 -18.97 2.68
CA MET A 401 14.92 -18.55 1.29
C MET A 401 14.51 -19.63 0.27
N GLY A 402 14.64 -20.91 0.64
CA GLY A 402 14.13 -22.03 -0.14
C GLY A 402 12.60 -22.03 -0.26
N TRP A 403 11.89 -21.65 0.80
CA TRP A 403 10.42 -21.55 0.79
C TRP A 403 9.96 -20.46 -0.18
N TYR A 404 10.57 -19.26 -0.11
CA TYR A 404 10.30 -18.18 -1.08
C TYR A 404 10.50 -18.67 -2.52
N GLN A 405 11.58 -19.39 -2.80
CA GLN A 405 11.86 -19.92 -4.12
C GLN A 405 10.80 -20.94 -4.59
N SER A 406 10.40 -21.87 -3.71
CA SER A 406 9.34 -22.85 -4.00
C SER A 406 8.01 -22.17 -4.31
N ILE A 407 7.59 -21.22 -3.46
CA ILE A 407 6.34 -20.47 -3.59
C ILE A 407 6.34 -19.61 -4.86
N GLY A 408 7.41 -18.83 -5.07
CA GLY A 408 7.55 -17.94 -6.21
C GLY A 408 7.49 -18.68 -7.55
N GLN A 409 8.13 -19.86 -7.64
CA GLN A 409 8.12 -20.68 -8.86
C GLN A 409 6.75 -21.35 -9.10
N ALA A 410 6.14 -21.92 -8.08
CA ALA A 410 4.85 -22.59 -8.20
C ALA A 410 3.73 -21.59 -8.57
N ALA A 411 3.79 -20.37 -8.03
CA ALA A 411 2.85 -19.31 -8.36
C ALA A 411 2.84 -18.96 -9.87
N ALA A 412 4.01 -18.97 -10.52
CA ALA A 412 4.14 -18.76 -11.96
C ALA A 412 3.37 -19.82 -12.76
N ASN A 413 3.54 -21.09 -12.37
CA ASN A 413 2.98 -22.26 -13.06
C ASN A 413 1.45 -22.31 -12.96
N HIS A 414 0.88 -21.70 -11.92
CA HIS A 414 -0.55 -21.72 -11.63
C HIS A 414 -1.26 -20.37 -11.82
N GLN A 415 -0.54 -19.36 -12.31
CA GLN A 415 -1.08 -18.00 -12.49
C GLN A 415 -1.71 -17.46 -11.20
N MET A 416 -0.93 -17.49 -10.11
CA MET A 416 -1.32 -17.07 -8.77
C MET A 416 -0.52 -15.83 -8.34
N MET A 417 -1.20 -14.74 -7.96
CA MET A 417 -0.52 -13.57 -7.39
C MET A 417 -0.07 -13.83 -5.95
N LEU A 418 0.96 -13.11 -5.49
CA LEU A 418 1.55 -13.29 -4.16
C LEU A 418 1.61 -11.97 -3.40
N ASN A 419 1.23 -12.05 -2.12
CA ASN A 419 1.46 -11.05 -1.09
C ASN A 419 2.21 -11.74 0.06
N PHE A 420 3.40 -11.27 0.44
CA PHE A 420 4.20 -11.90 1.50
C PHE A 420 4.10 -11.14 2.83
N HIS A 421 3.67 -11.82 3.89
CA HIS A 421 3.55 -11.33 5.27
C HIS A 421 4.50 -12.10 6.20
N GLY A 422 4.79 -11.54 7.39
CA GLY A 422 5.76 -12.11 8.33
C GLY A 422 7.08 -12.45 7.64
N SER A 423 7.55 -11.55 6.79
CA SER A 423 8.47 -11.83 5.68
C SER A 423 9.76 -11.02 5.74
N THR A 424 10.76 -11.42 4.96
CA THR A 424 11.96 -10.61 4.74
C THR A 424 11.64 -9.33 3.94
N LYS A 425 12.52 -8.33 4.03
CA LYS A 425 12.41 -7.07 3.26
C LYS A 425 12.38 -7.31 1.74
N PRO A 426 11.73 -6.44 0.94
CA PRO A 426 11.91 -6.46 -0.51
C PRO A 426 13.34 -6.19 -0.95
N GLY A 427 13.81 -6.98 -1.90
CA GLY A 427 15.09 -6.87 -2.58
C GLY A 427 14.96 -6.76 -4.11
N GLY A 428 13.79 -6.36 -4.62
CA GLY A 428 13.50 -6.21 -6.05
C GLY A 428 13.02 -7.49 -6.75
N GLU A 429 12.62 -8.51 -5.98
CA GLU A 429 12.15 -9.81 -6.48
C GLU A 429 10.93 -9.68 -7.38
N ASN A 430 10.16 -8.58 -7.31
CA ASN A 430 9.05 -8.29 -8.22
C ASN A 430 9.47 -8.12 -9.69
N ARG A 431 10.78 -7.98 -10.00
CA ARG A 431 11.28 -8.08 -11.39
C ARG A 431 11.43 -9.54 -11.85
N SER A 432 11.90 -10.40 -10.96
CA SER A 432 12.04 -11.85 -11.19
C SER A 432 10.69 -12.55 -11.17
N TRP A 433 9.79 -12.11 -10.29
CA TRP A 433 8.45 -12.62 -10.07
C TRP A 433 7.44 -11.48 -10.09
N PRO A 434 7.01 -11.02 -11.28
CA PRO A 434 6.08 -9.90 -11.39
C PRO A 434 4.70 -10.15 -10.78
N TRP A 435 4.39 -11.41 -10.44
CA TRP A 435 3.21 -11.80 -9.68
C TRP A 435 3.36 -11.62 -8.16
N LEU A 436 4.54 -11.30 -7.64
CA LEU A 436 4.69 -10.74 -6.30
C LEU A 436 4.24 -9.29 -6.31
N VAL A 437 2.97 -9.07 -5.94
CA VAL A 437 2.30 -7.78 -6.08
C VAL A 437 2.57 -6.86 -4.89
N THR A 438 2.82 -7.42 -3.71
CA THR A 438 3.21 -6.64 -2.53
C THR A 438 3.80 -7.53 -1.43
N SER A 439 4.23 -6.91 -0.34
CA SER A 439 4.74 -7.56 0.86
C SER A 439 4.58 -6.63 2.06
N GLU A 440 4.46 -7.19 3.26
CA GLU A 440 4.42 -6.46 4.53
C GLU A 440 5.81 -5.93 4.91
N ALA A 441 6.59 -6.69 5.68
CA ALA A 441 7.92 -6.30 6.17
C ALA A 441 7.96 -4.84 6.67
N VAL A 442 6.93 -4.46 7.42
CA VAL A 442 6.71 -3.13 7.99
C VAL A 442 5.80 -3.28 9.19
N ALA A 443 5.98 -2.46 10.23
CA ALA A 443 4.97 -2.35 11.27
C ALA A 443 3.72 -1.62 10.71
N GLY A 444 2.80 -2.39 10.14
CA GLY A 444 1.57 -1.91 9.50
C GLY A 444 0.46 -1.57 10.49
N THR A 445 -0.74 -1.32 9.96
CA THR A 445 -1.93 -0.97 10.75
C THR A 445 -2.30 -2.03 11.80
N GLU A 446 -1.97 -3.31 11.58
CA GLU A 446 -2.23 -4.38 12.55
C GLU A 446 -1.58 -4.15 13.93
N HIS A 447 -0.53 -3.32 14.02
CA HIS A 447 0.10 -3.01 15.30
C HIS A 447 -0.78 -2.22 16.27
N TYR A 448 -1.93 -1.72 15.82
CA TYR A 448 -2.94 -1.22 16.74
C TYR A 448 -3.72 -2.34 17.45
N LEU A 449 -3.85 -3.52 16.83
CA LEU A 449 -4.34 -4.75 17.49
C LEU A 449 -3.21 -5.42 18.29
N TYR A 450 -1.99 -5.43 17.73
CA TYR A 450 -0.80 -6.06 18.31
C TYR A 450 0.30 -5.04 18.63
N PRO A 451 0.23 -4.40 19.82
CA PRO A 451 1.09 -3.27 20.18
C PRO A 451 2.61 -3.60 20.17
N PRO A 452 3.48 -2.60 20.01
CA PRO A 452 3.19 -1.17 20.09
C PRO A 452 2.60 -0.59 18.81
N PRO A 453 1.63 0.35 18.91
CA PRO A 453 1.01 0.96 17.73
C PRO A 453 2.00 1.79 16.94
N THR A 454 1.88 1.75 15.60
CA THR A 454 2.58 2.68 14.71
C THR A 454 2.16 4.13 14.98
N THR A 455 3.00 5.07 14.53
CA THR A 455 2.82 6.50 14.78
C THR A 455 2.91 7.30 13.48
N ALA A 456 2.33 8.51 13.46
CA ALA A 456 2.46 9.42 12.32
C ALA A 456 3.93 9.71 11.95
N ARG A 457 4.86 9.63 12.91
CA ARG A 457 6.31 9.74 12.66
C ARG A 457 6.84 8.55 11.87
N GLN A 458 6.40 7.34 12.16
CA GLN A 458 6.82 6.15 11.40
C GLN A 458 6.21 6.17 9.99
N ASP A 459 4.93 6.51 9.87
CA ASP A 459 4.23 6.58 8.59
C ASP A 459 4.87 7.54 7.59
N VAL A 460 5.42 8.66 8.06
CA VAL A 460 6.16 9.61 7.21
C VAL A 460 7.66 9.29 7.10
N THR A 461 8.13 8.19 7.70
CA THR A 461 9.49 7.65 7.55
C THR A 461 9.53 6.52 6.52
N TYR A 462 8.58 5.58 6.56
CA TYR A 462 8.54 4.41 5.66
C TYR A 462 8.66 4.73 4.15
N PRO A 463 8.06 5.82 3.62
CA PRO A 463 8.19 6.22 2.21
C PRO A 463 9.62 6.35 1.71
N PHE A 464 10.54 6.77 2.58
CA PHE A 464 11.93 7.10 2.24
C PHE A 464 12.91 5.98 2.59
N ILE A 465 12.43 4.82 3.04
CA ILE A 465 13.30 3.73 3.49
C ILE A 465 12.77 2.36 3.07
N ARG A 466 11.62 1.92 3.60
CA ARG A 466 11.05 0.59 3.36
C ARG A 466 10.24 0.55 2.06
N ASN A 467 9.35 1.52 1.85
CA ASN A 467 8.37 1.43 0.76
C ASN A 467 8.97 1.72 -0.62
N MET A 468 10.04 2.51 -0.69
CA MET A 468 10.75 2.74 -1.96
C MET A 468 11.46 1.49 -2.51
N LEU A 469 11.69 0.45 -1.69
CA LEU A 469 12.29 -0.80 -2.17
C LEU A 469 11.31 -1.70 -2.92
N GLY A 470 10.01 -1.56 -2.66
CA GLY A 470 8.96 -2.40 -3.21
C GLY A 470 7.62 -2.20 -2.50
N GLY A 471 6.58 -2.87 -3.01
CA GLY A 471 5.23 -2.81 -2.47
C GLY A 471 5.21 -2.99 -0.94
N MET A 472 4.37 -2.20 -0.29
CA MET A 472 4.20 -2.19 1.16
C MET A 472 2.72 -2.39 1.48
N ASP A 473 2.36 -3.60 1.86
CA ASP A 473 1.02 -3.93 2.33
C ASP A 473 0.82 -3.44 3.77
N TYR A 474 0.82 -2.11 3.92
CA TYR A 474 0.65 -1.43 5.20
C TYR A 474 -0.76 -1.61 5.77
N THR A 475 -1.73 -1.89 4.89
CA THR A 475 -3.17 -2.01 5.15
C THR A 475 -3.84 -0.68 5.58
N PRO A 476 -3.91 0.34 4.69
CA PRO A 476 -4.27 1.71 5.06
C PRO A 476 -5.77 1.90 5.37
N THR A 477 -6.14 3.14 5.69
CA THR A 477 -7.53 3.61 5.87
C THR A 477 -8.30 2.99 7.05
N MET A 478 -7.60 2.58 8.10
CA MET A 478 -8.26 2.29 9.37
C MET A 478 -8.85 3.57 9.96
N ILE A 479 -10.13 3.54 10.31
CA ILE A 479 -10.86 4.70 10.86
C ILE A 479 -11.55 4.38 12.18
N SER A 480 -11.67 3.10 12.55
CA SER A 480 -12.43 2.65 13.71
C SER A 480 -11.63 2.47 15.01
N GLU A 481 -10.29 2.43 14.98
CA GLU A 481 -9.49 2.07 16.16
C GLU A 481 -9.27 3.23 17.15
N ASN A 482 -9.80 3.09 18.37
CA ASN A 482 -9.72 4.10 19.43
C ASN A 482 -8.31 4.32 19.98
N ALA A 483 -7.47 3.28 20.01
CA ALA A 483 -6.07 3.40 20.41
C ALA A 483 -5.24 4.23 19.40
N SER A 484 -5.75 4.41 18.18
CA SER A 484 -5.04 5.13 17.14
C SER A 484 -5.03 6.64 17.35
N ILE A 485 -3.83 7.21 17.30
CA ILE A 485 -3.58 8.65 17.31
C ILE A 485 -3.74 9.29 15.93
N LEU A 486 -3.89 8.48 14.88
CA LEU A 486 -4.01 8.96 13.52
C LEU A 486 -5.44 9.48 13.25
N THR A 487 -5.50 10.55 12.48
CA THR A 487 -6.74 11.14 11.97
C THR A 487 -7.25 10.37 10.75
N GLN A 488 -8.52 10.56 10.39
CA GLN A 488 -9.08 9.97 9.17
C GLN A 488 -8.42 10.52 7.91
N GLY A 489 -8.03 11.80 7.89
CA GLY A 489 -7.29 12.41 6.77
C GLY A 489 -5.90 11.78 6.60
N HIS A 490 -5.21 11.45 7.70
CA HIS A 490 -3.95 10.73 7.67
C HIS A 490 -4.09 9.33 7.07
N THR A 491 -5.05 8.54 7.57
CA THR A 491 -5.20 7.15 7.13
C THR A 491 -5.73 7.05 5.71
N LEU A 492 -6.49 8.05 5.22
CA LEU A 492 -6.82 8.17 3.79
C LEU A 492 -5.59 8.51 2.95
N ALA A 493 -4.74 9.42 3.41
CA ALA A 493 -3.54 9.82 2.68
C ALA A 493 -2.50 8.69 2.57
N GLN A 494 -2.46 7.74 3.52
CA GLN A 494 -1.65 6.53 3.42
C GLN A 494 -1.91 5.76 2.10
N ALA A 495 -3.16 5.68 1.65
CA ALA A 495 -3.53 4.99 0.41
C ALA A 495 -3.04 5.69 -0.87
N VAL A 496 -2.61 6.95 -0.78
CA VAL A 496 -1.97 7.70 -1.87
C VAL A 496 -0.45 7.69 -1.73
N VAL A 497 0.06 7.86 -0.51
CA VAL A 497 1.49 7.98 -0.25
C VAL A 497 2.19 6.64 -0.34
N PHE A 498 1.60 5.58 0.18
CA PHE A 498 2.22 4.25 0.16
C PHE A 498 2.02 3.57 -1.18
N THR A 499 3.12 3.08 -1.76
CA THR A 499 3.07 2.31 -3.00
C THR A 499 2.80 0.84 -2.69
N SER A 500 1.71 0.31 -3.22
CA SER A 500 1.41 -1.13 -3.21
C SER A 500 0.56 -1.46 -4.42
N ALA A 501 0.92 -2.50 -5.19
CA ALA A 501 0.10 -2.91 -6.34
C ALA A 501 -1.16 -3.68 -5.90
N MET A 502 -1.18 -4.18 -4.66
CA MET A 502 -2.35 -4.73 -3.99
C MET A 502 -2.60 -3.95 -2.69
N VAL A 503 -3.73 -3.23 -2.59
CA VAL A 503 -4.03 -2.42 -1.39
C VAL A 503 -5.16 -3.07 -0.60
N ASN A 504 -4.85 -3.62 0.58
CA ASN A 504 -5.82 -4.16 1.52
C ASN A 504 -6.33 -3.05 2.44
N TYR A 505 -7.63 -2.71 2.38
CA TYR A 505 -8.21 -1.68 3.25
C TYR A 505 -8.68 -2.27 4.59
N ALA A 506 -8.18 -1.72 5.70
CA ALA A 506 -8.28 -2.29 7.05
C ALA A 506 -9.42 -1.70 7.89
N ASP A 507 -10.66 -1.88 7.46
CA ASP A 507 -11.84 -1.56 8.29
C ASP A 507 -13.09 -2.30 7.80
N SER A 508 -14.15 -2.22 8.61
CA SER A 508 -15.44 -2.81 8.30
C SER A 508 -16.10 -2.17 7.07
N ALA A 509 -16.74 -3.00 6.25
CA ALA A 509 -17.56 -2.55 5.12
C ALA A 509 -18.58 -1.48 5.56
N ALA A 510 -19.24 -1.69 6.71
CA ALA A 510 -20.22 -0.75 7.24
C ALA A 510 -19.59 0.61 7.63
N ALA A 511 -18.40 0.63 8.24
CA ALA A 511 -17.70 1.89 8.54
C ALA A 511 -17.35 2.66 7.26
N TYR A 512 -16.87 1.97 6.22
CA TYR A 512 -16.57 2.61 4.94
C TYR A 512 -17.82 3.13 4.24
N GLU A 513 -18.93 2.38 4.21
CA GLU A 513 -20.20 2.81 3.61
C GLU A 513 -20.75 4.10 4.23
N GLN A 514 -20.35 4.42 5.47
CA GLN A 514 -20.72 5.66 6.12
C GLN A 514 -19.72 6.78 6.06
N TRP A 515 -18.51 6.51 5.59
CA TRP A 515 -17.43 7.47 5.55
C TRP A 515 -17.29 8.14 4.19
N ASP A 516 -17.15 9.46 4.15
CA ASP A 516 -17.02 10.22 2.89
C ASP A 516 -15.69 9.94 2.16
N GLY A 517 -14.66 9.48 2.89
CA GLY A 517 -13.39 9.04 2.29
C GLY A 517 -13.56 7.93 1.26
N ARG A 518 -14.66 7.15 1.33
CA ARG A 518 -15.01 6.13 0.33
C ARG A 518 -15.09 6.67 -1.08
N TRP A 519 -15.46 7.95 -1.27
CA TRP A 519 -15.53 8.54 -2.61
C TRP A 519 -14.17 8.58 -3.29
N LEU A 520 -13.11 8.89 -2.53
CA LEU A 520 -11.75 8.83 -3.03
C LEU A 520 -11.30 7.39 -3.23
N MET A 521 -11.57 6.49 -2.28
CA MET A 521 -11.18 5.07 -2.37
C MET A 521 -11.66 4.40 -3.67
N ARG A 522 -12.88 4.72 -4.13
CA ARG A 522 -13.42 4.22 -5.40
C ARG A 522 -12.64 4.68 -6.63
N ALA A 523 -11.98 5.84 -6.56
CA ALA A 523 -11.22 6.45 -7.64
C ALA A 523 -9.72 6.16 -7.58
N LEU A 524 -9.18 5.73 -6.44
CA LEU A 524 -7.74 5.49 -6.29
C LEU A 524 -7.28 4.32 -7.16
N PRO A 525 -6.23 4.51 -7.97
CA PRO A 525 -5.50 3.41 -8.60
C PRO A 525 -4.48 2.80 -7.61
N THR A 526 -3.96 1.62 -7.93
CA THR A 526 -2.83 1.01 -7.20
C THR A 526 -1.52 1.05 -7.98
N THR A 527 -1.58 1.38 -9.27
CA THR A 527 -0.44 1.64 -10.15
C THR A 527 -0.51 3.04 -10.70
N TRP A 528 0.65 3.64 -10.96
CA TRP A 528 0.76 5.07 -11.27
C TRP A 528 1.57 5.29 -12.55
N ASP A 529 1.20 6.28 -13.33
CA ASP A 529 1.95 6.68 -14.52
C ASP A 529 3.14 7.58 -14.17
N GLU A 530 3.02 8.32 -13.06
CA GLU A 530 3.98 9.33 -12.62
C GLU A 530 3.83 9.56 -11.12
N THR A 531 4.94 9.74 -10.41
CA THR A 531 4.97 10.07 -8.98
C THR A 531 5.98 11.19 -8.74
N LYS A 532 5.63 12.15 -7.88
CA LYS A 532 6.47 13.28 -7.46
C LYS A 532 6.34 13.49 -5.96
N VAL A 533 7.45 13.45 -5.23
CA VAL A 533 7.54 13.97 -3.87
C VAL A 533 7.61 15.49 -3.96
N VAL A 534 6.52 16.17 -3.59
CA VAL A 534 6.42 17.63 -3.64
C VAL A 534 7.22 18.25 -2.50
N GLU A 535 7.16 17.61 -1.33
CA GLU A 535 7.87 18.01 -0.11
C GLU A 535 7.89 16.79 0.82
N GLY A 536 8.92 16.69 1.67
CA GLY A 536 8.97 15.66 2.67
C GLY A 536 10.28 15.65 3.44
N PHE A 537 10.23 15.06 4.62
CA PHE A 537 11.41 14.76 5.43
C PHE A 537 11.09 13.56 6.35
N PRO A 538 11.96 12.53 6.44
CA PRO A 538 11.66 11.33 7.19
C PRO A 538 11.38 11.63 8.67
N GLY A 539 10.25 11.16 9.17
CA GLY A 539 9.82 11.37 10.55
C GLY A 539 9.18 12.73 10.84
N ASP A 540 8.99 13.58 9.82
CA ASP A 540 8.31 14.87 9.95
C ASP A 540 7.05 14.94 9.09
N HIS A 541 7.17 14.87 7.75
CA HIS A 541 6.04 14.96 6.84
C HIS A 541 6.36 14.40 5.46
N ILE A 542 5.33 14.21 4.65
CA ILE A 542 5.45 13.92 3.22
C ILE A 542 4.22 14.42 2.48
N THR A 543 4.41 14.95 1.28
CA THR A 543 3.37 15.26 0.31
C THR A 543 3.78 14.69 -1.05
N VAL A 544 2.97 13.79 -1.59
CA VAL A 544 3.20 13.16 -2.90
C VAL A 544 2.08 13.56 -3.86
N ALA A 545 2.43 13.88 -5.10
CA ALA A 545 1.51 14.01 -6.22
C ALA A 545 1.74 12.85 -7.21
N ARG A 546 0.68 12.12 -7.55
CA ARG A 546 0.73 10.99 -8.49
C ARG A 546 -0.29 11.14 -9.60
N ARG A 547 0.02 10.63 -10.78
CA ARG A 547 -0.86 10.65 -11.95
C ARG A 547 -1.29 9.24 -12.33
N SER A 548 -2.55 9.08 -12.72
CA SER A 548 -3.06 7.90 -13.41
C SER A 548 -4.03 8.33 -14.49
N GLY A 549 -3.68 8.04 -15.75
CA GLY A 549 -4.35 8.63 -16.91
C GLY A 549 -4.27 10.16 -16.87
N ASP A 550 -5.44 10.81 -16.94
CA ASP A 550 -5.59 12.26 -16.91
C ASP A 550 -5.77 12.83 -15.48
N ASP A 551 -5.95 11.96 -14.49
CA ASP A 551 -6.27 12.34 -13.11
C ASP A 551 -5.00 12.43 -12.26
N TRP A 552 -4.98 13.41 -11.37
CA TRP A 552 -3.92 13.59 -10.38
C TRP A 552 -4.46 13.37 -8.97
N PHE A 553 -3.62 12.76 -8.14
CA PHE A 553 -3.91 12.43 -6.76
C PHE A 553 -2.81 13.02 -5.89
N VAL A 554 -3.18 13.79 -4.87
CA VAL A 554 -2.24 14.33 -3.88
C VAL A 554 -2.55 13.67 -2.55
N GLY A 555 -1.55 13.12 -1.89
CA GLY A 555 -1.64 12.65 -0.51
C GLY A 555 -0.58 13.33 0.32
N ALA A 556 -0.97 13.88 1.47
CA ALA A 556 -0.03 14.42 2.44
C ALA A 556 -0.31 13.89 3.85
N MET A 557 0.76 13.55 4.54
CA MET A 557 0.77 13.06 5.92
C MET A 557 1.77 13.87 6.74
N THR A 558 1.47 14.08 8.02
CA THR A 558 2.35 14.85 8.90
C THR A 558 2.36 14.34 10.32
N SER A 559 3.53 14.41 10.96
CA SER A 559 3.67 14.21 12.41
C SER A 559 3.34 15.50 13.18
N PRO A 560 4.01 16.65 12.97
CA PRO A 560 3.59 17.93 13.56
C PRO A 560 2.49 18.60 12.73
N ALA A 561 1.75 19.55 13.31
CA ALA A 561 0.82 20.37 12.54
C ALA A 561 1.60 21.25 11.54
N ARG A 562 1.12 21.34 10.29
CA ARG A 562 1.75 22.10 9.21
C ARG A 562 0.75 22.48 8.12
N THR A 563 1.20 23.21 7.12
CA THR A 563 0.42 23.44 5.88
C THR A 563 1.21 22.87 4.71
N ALA A 564 0.62 21.91 4.00
CA ALA A 564 1.20 21.41 2.77
C ALA A 564 0.96 22.42 1.63
N THR A 565 2.01 22.73 0.88
CA THR A 565 1.96 23.70 -0.23
C THR A 565 2.26 22.98 -1.54
N VAL A 566 1.27 22.90 -2.44
CA VAL A 566 1.36 22.06 -3.64
C VAL A 566 1.19 22.90 -4.91
N PRO A 567 2.29 23.29 -5.57
CA PRO A 567 2.23 23.92 -6.89
C PRO A 567 1.70 22.91 -7.91
N LEU A 568 0.65 23.27 -8.65
CA LEU A 568 0.00 22.38 -9.62
C LEU A 568 0.57 22.54 -11.04
N SER A 569 1.82 22.98 -11.18
CA SER A 569 2.46 23.20 -12.48
C SER A 569 2.57 21.95 -13.36
N PHE A 570 2.39 20.77 -12.76
CA PHE A 570 2.32 19.48 -13.45
C PHE A 570 0.98 19.20 -14.16
N LEU A 571 -0.06 20.01 -13.92
CA LEU A 571 -1.34 19.86 -14.60
C LEU A 571 -1.24 20.27 -16.07
N GLY A 572 -2.02 19.59 -16.90
CA GLY A 572 -2.27 20.02 -18.28
C GLY A 572 -3.06 21.32 -18.37
N SER A 573 -3.31 21.79 -19.60
CA SER A 573 -4.09 23.00 -19.85
C SER A 573 -5.57 22.83 -19.48
N GLY A 574 -6.21 23.95 -19.14
CA GLY A 574 -7.63 24.03 -18.80
C GLY A 574 -7.92 24.04 -17.30
N THR A 575 -9.21 24.05 -16.98
CA THR A 575 -9.70 24.02 -15.59
C THR A 575 -9.97 22.58 -15.17
N HIS A 576 -9.52 22.26 -13.96
CA HIS A 576 -9.77 20.99 -13.28
C HIS A 576 -10.54 21.27 -11.99
N THR A 577 -11.15 20.25 -11.41
CA THR A 577 -11.75 20.29 -10.08
C THR A 577 -10.87 19.51 -9.12
N ALA A 578 -10.36 20.17 -8.09
CA ALA A 578 -9.73 19.55 -6.94
C ALA A 578 -10.82 19.23 -5.90
N THR A 579 -11.03 17.95 -5.62
CA THR A 579 -11.86 17.46 -4.51
C THR A 579 -10.95 17.15 -3.34
N ILE A 580 -11.07 17.91 -2.26
CA ILE A 580 -10.13 17.95 -1.13
C ILE A 580 -10.79 17.27 0.07
N PHE A 581 -10.13 16.25 0.61
CA PHE A 581 -10.49 15.49 1.80
C PHE A 581 -9.53 15.89 2.92
N SER A 582 -9.99 16.70 3.86
CA SER A 582 -9.16 17.29 4.92
C SER A 582 -9.74 17.05 6.31
N ASP A 583 -8.87 16.92 7.31
CA ASP A 583 -9.29 16.83 8.70
C ASP A 583 -9.97 18.11 9.20
N ASN A 584 -11.08 17.95 9.92
CA ASN A 584 -11.58 18.97 10.83
C ASN A 584 -10.81 18.95 12.16
N GLY A 585 -11.15 19.84 13.09
CA GLY A 585 -10.48 19.92 14.40
C GLY A 585 -10.58 18.66 15.28
N ALA A 586 -11.46 17.71 14.95
CA ALA A 586 -11.60 16.42 15.62
C ALA A 586 -10.90 15.27 14.87
N GLY A 587 -10.12 15.56 13.83
CA GLY A 587 -9.43 14.54 13.03
C GLY A 587 -10.35 13.69 12.16
N ARG A 588 -11.54 14.23 11.81
CA ARG A 588 -12.49 13.59 10.90
C ARG A 588 -12.48 14.26 9.55
N ILE A 589 -12.67 13.50 8.48
CA ILE A 589 -12.68 14.05 7.13
C ILE A 589 -13.85 14.99 6.91
N THR A 590 -13.56 16.08 6.22
CA THR A 590 -14.50 16.98 5.56
C THR A 590 -14.11 17.08 4.09
N VAL A 591 -15.11 17.25 3.22
CA VAL A 591 -14.89 17.29 1.78
C VAL A 591 -15.27 18.66 1.23
N SER A 592 -14.40 19.22 0.39
CA SER A 592 -14.64 20.46 -0.33
C SER A 592 -14.16 20.37 -1.78
N THR A 593 -14.60 21.29 -2.63
CA THR A 593 -14.19 21.33 -4.03
C THR A 593 -13.66 22.71 -4.41
N GLN A 594 -12.60 22.75 -5.21
CA GLN A 594 -12.02 23.98 -5.74
C GLN A 594 -11.73 23.84 -7.24
N ALA A 595 -12.07 24.86 -8.04
CA ALA A 595 -11.61 24.94 -9.43
C ALA A 595 -10.13 25.36 -9.46
N VAL A 596 -9.30 24.61 -10.21
CA VAL A 596 -7.84 24.81 -10.25
C VAL A 596 -7.31 24.76 -11.69
N THR A 597 -6.13 25.32 -11.89
CA THR A 597 -5.36 25.28 -13.15
C THR A 597 -3.89 24.99 -12.84
N SER A 598 -3.05 24.84 -13.87
CA SER A 598 -1.61 24.68 -13.68
C SER A 598 -0.89 25.88 -13.03
N ALA A 599 -1.55 27.04 -12.98
CA ALA A 599 -1.06 28.22 -12.26
C ALA A 599 -1.45 28.25 -10.77
N THR A 600 -2.29 27.32 -10.32
CA THR A 600 -2.76 27.25 -8.93
C THR A 600 -1.72 26.59 -8.04
N THR A 601 -1.55 27.11 -6.82
CA THR A 601 -0.89 26.44 -5.71
C THR A 601 -1.92 26.15 -4.63
N LEU A 602 -2.06 24.88 -4.25
CA LEU A 602 -2.93 24.50 -3.13
C LEU A 602 -2.23 24.79 -1.80
N SER A 603 -3.00 25.31 -0.85
CA SER A 603 -2.59 25.50 0.54
C SER A 603 -3.49 24.65 1.42
N LEU A 604 -2.92 23.60 2.02
CA LEU A 604 -3.68 22.54 2.68
C LEU A 604 -3.26 22.43 4.15
N PRO A 605 -3.99 23.08 5.08
CA PRO A 605 -3.67 23.02 6.50
C PRO A 605 -3.95 21.62 7.06
N MET A 606 -3.05 21.14 7.94
CA MET A 606 -3.14 19.85 8.60
C MET A 606 -2.85 19.99 10.10
N ILE A 607 -3.63 19.32 10.92
CA ILE A 607 -3.35 19.17 12.36
C ILE A 607 -2.21 18.16 12.59
N ALA A 608 -1.69 18.07 13.82
CA ALA A 608 -0.68 17.06 14.16
C ALA A 608 -1.26 15.64 14.01
N ALA A 609 -0.44 14.69 13.56
CA ALA A 609 -0.89 13.35 13.11
C ALA A 609 -2.02 13.40 12.05
N GLY A 610 -2.13 14.54 11.35
CA GLY A 610 -3.13 14.83 10.33
C GLY A 610 -2.74 14.33 8.95
N GLY A 611 -3.69 14.45 8.02
CA GLY A 611 -3.42 14.30 6.60
C GLY A 611 -4.46 14.99 5.72
N VAL A 612 -4.15 15.04 4.43
CA VAL A 612 -5.06 15.54 3.40
C VAL A 612 -4.88 14.71 2.14
N SER A 613 -5.99 14.44 1.46
CA SER A 613 -5.98 13.82 0.14
C SER A 613 -6.75 14.67 -0.86
N VAL A 614 -6.28 14.72 -2.10
CA VAL A 614 -6.92 15.50 -3.17
C VAL A 614 -7.02 14.67 -4.44
N HIS A 615 -8.20 14.62 -5.04
CA HIS A 615 -8.38 14.15 -6.41
C HIS A 615 -8.57 15.35 -7.34
N ILE A 616 -7.76 15.45 -8.39
CA ILE A 616 -7.76 16.56 -9.34
C ILE A 616 -8.06 15.99 -10.73
N SER A 617 -9.22 16.34 -11.27
CA SER A 617 -9.66 15.86 -12.59
C SER A 617 -10.46 16.91 -13.35
N LYS A 618 -10.49 16.79 -14.68
CA LYS A 618 -11.42 17.57 -15.53
C LYS A 618 -12.86 17.14 -15.33
N LYS A 619 -13.09 15.86 -15.00
CA LYS A 619 -14.41 15.34 -14.64
C LYS A 619 -14.46 15.26 -13.11
N PRO A 620 -15.30 16.07 -12.44
CA PRO A 620 -15.38 16.06 -10.98
C PRO A 620 -15.62 14.66 -10.41
N LEU A 621 -15.02 14.39 -9.25
CA LEU A 621 -15.17 13.12 -8.54
C LEU A 621 -16.66 12.84 -8.26
N ALA A 622 -17.11 11.63 -8.56
CA ALA A 622 -18.47 11.21 -8.25
C ALA A 622 -18.60 10.91 -6.74
N MET A 623 -19.19 11.84 -5.99
CA MET A 623 -19.48 11.69 -4.55
C MET A 623 -20.77 10.90 -4.35
N ILE A 624 -20.75 9.58 -4.62
CA ILE A 624 -21.93 8.71 -4.54
C ILE A 624 -22.47 8.65 -3.11
N GLY A 625 -23.77 8.88 -2.97
CA GLY A 625 -24.44 8.85 -1.67
C GLY A 625 -24.23 10.12 -0.84
N SER A 626 -23.62 11.17 -1.39
CA SER A 626 -23.52 12.48 -0.71
C SER A 626 -24.89 13.12 -0.45
N GLY A 627 -25.94 12.61 -1.11
CA GLY A 627 -27.32 12.99 -0.85
C GLY A 627 -28.06 12.07 0.11
N ASP A 628 -27.53 10.89 0.47
CA ASP A 628 -28.25 9.89 1.25
C ASP A 628 -28.57 10.43 2.65
N ALA A 629 -29.82 10.26 3.12
CA ALA A 629 -30.19 10.67 4.45
C ALA A 629 -29.71 9.63 5.46
N ARG A 630 -28.75 10.02 6.28
CA ARG A 630 -28.36 9.28 7.48
C ARG A 630 -28.97 9.93 8.71
N TYR A 631 -29.66 9.12 9.49
CA TYR A 631 -30.20 9.53 10.78
C TYR A 631 -29.26 9.03 11.86
N GLU A 632 -28.55 9.96 12.52
CA GLU A 632 -27.62 9.66 13.62
C GLU A 632 -28.39 9.42 14.92
N ALA A 633 -28.03 8.39 15.68
CA ALA A 633 -28.71 8.00 16.91
C ALA A 633 -28.54 9.06 18.01
N GLU A 634 -27.36 9.65 18.11
CA GLU A 634 -26.97 10.64 19.10
C GLU A 634 -27.61 12.02 18.87
N SER A 635 -28.25 12.23 17.71
CA SER A 635 -28.93 13.47 17.37
C SER A 635 -29.77 14.02 18.53
N ALA A 636 -29.64 15.31 18.81
CA ALA A 636 -30.43 15.98 19.86
C ALA A 636 -31.94 15.98 19.55
N SER A 637 -32.32 15.72 18.30
CA SER A 637 -33.72 15.59 17.88
C SER A 637 -34.35 14.23 18.25
N ASN A 638 -33.54 13.24 18.62
CA ASN A 638 -34.00 11.91 19.01
C ASN A 638 -34.35 11.84 20.50
N THR A 639 -35.21 10.89 20.85
CA THR A 639 -35.57 10.63 22.24
C THR A 639 -34.79 9.43 22.77
N ARG A 640 -34.02 9.65 23.85
CA ARG A 640 -33.36 8.59 24.60
C ARG A 640 -34.16 8.32 25.87
N GLY A 641 -34.52 7.06 26.10
CA GLY A 641 -35.29 6.62 27.26
C GLY A 641 -34.46 5.75 28.20
N GLY A 642 -34.80 5.75 29.48
CA GLY A 642 -34.10 4.95 30.49
C GLY A 642 -32.64 5.37 30.68
N GLY A 643 -31.74 4.39 30.75
CA GLY A 643 -30.29 4.60 30.91
C GLY A 643 -29.51 4.86 29.62
N ALA A 644 -30.17 4.93 28.46
CA ALA A 644 -29.51 5.09 27.17
C ALA A 644 -28.82 6.47 27.08
N GLY A 645 -27.60 6.50 26.55
CA GLY A 645 -26.75 7.69 26.55
C GLY A 645 -25.78 7.75 25.37
N VAL A 646 -25.36 8.96 25.02
CA VAL A 646 -24.38 9.18 23.95
C VAL A 646 -22.99 8.79 24.43
N GLN A 647 -22.26 8.07 23.59
CA GLN A 647 -20.89 7.62 23.83
C GLN A 647 -20.03 7.95 22.62
N ALA A 648 -18.73 8.16 22.82
CA ALA A 648 -17.78 8.31 21.73
C ALA A 648 -17.60 6.97 21.00
N CYS A 649 -17.37 7.03 19.70
CA CYS A 649 -17.05 5.87 18.87
C CYS A 649 -16.30 6.33 17.63
N LYS A 650 -15.02 5.96 17.46
CA LYS A 650 -14.20 6.54 16.38
C LYS A 650 -14.69 6.12 14.99
N GLY A 651 -15.06 4.85 14.83
CA GLY A 651 -15.56 4.25 13.59
C GLY A 651 -17.00 4.63 13.21
N CYS A 652 -17.79 5.05 14.20
CA CYS A 652 -19.17 5.46 14.01
C CYS A 652 -19.28 6.75 13.17
N SER A 653 -20.41 6.93 12.49
CA SER A 653 -20.71 8.22 11.85
C SER A 653 -20.78 9.32 12.91
N GLY A 654 -20.34 10.53 12.57
CA GLY A 654 -20.25 11.63 13.54
C GLY A 654 -19.27 11.45 14.72
N GLY A 655 -18.66 10.27 14.89
CA GLY A 655 -17.74 9.94 15.99
C GLY A 655 -18.44 9.56 17.29
N GLN A 656 -19.73 9.28 17.25
CA GLN A 656 -20.58 9.04 18.40
C GLN A 656 -21.58 7.93 18.13
N LYS A 657 -22.16 7.39 19.20
CA LYS A 657 -23.22 6.37 19.16
C LYS A 657 -24.13 6.53 20.38
N VAL A 658 -25.25 5.81 20.41
CA VAL A 658 -26.08 5.68 21.61
C VAL A 658 -25.93 4.26 22.17
N GLY A 659 -25.39 4.18 23.39
CA GLY A 659 -25.25 2.93 24.13
C GLY A 659 -26.13 2.84 25.37
N ASN A 660 -25.95 1.77 26.15
CA ASN A 660 -26.82 1.41 27.28
C ASN A 660 -28.28 1.20 26.86
N ILE A 661 -28.50 0.70 25.64
CA ILE A 661 -29.81 0.33 25.13
C ILE A 661 -30.17 -1.06 25.68
N GLY A 662 -31.44 -1.25 26.02
CA GLY A 662 -31.91 -2.47 26.66
C GLY A 662 -31.96 -2.36 28.19
N SER A 663 -32.55 -3.36 28.86
CA SER A 663 -32.82 -3.32 30.31
C SER A 663 -33.55 -2.04 30.77
N GLY A 664 -34.46 -1.54 29.94
CA GLY A 664 -35.19 -0.27 30.16
C GLY A 664 -34.63 0.94 29.40
N GLY A 665 -33.42 0.84 28.82
CA GLY A 665 -32.84 1.83 27.90
C GLY A 665 -33.41 1.71 26.47
N SER A 666 -33.59 2.84 25.78
CA SER A 666 -34.02 2.87 24.38
C SER A 666 -33.55 4.12 23.65
N VAL A 667 -33.45 4.04 22.32
CA VAL A 667 -33.28 5.19 21.43
C VAL A 667 -34.39 5.22 20.39
N GLN A 668 -35.06 6.36 20.27
CA GLN A 668 -36.11 6.61 19.27
C GLN A 668 -35.67 7.74 18.33
N PHE A 669 -35.61 7.40 17.05
CA PHE A 669 -35.50 8.34 15.94
C PHE A 669 -36.87 8.96 15.68
N ASN A 670 -36.97 10.29 15.77
CA ASN A 670 -38.27 10.97 15.79
C ASN A 670 -38.78 11.44 14.41
N ASN A 671 -37.91 11.53 13.41
CA ASN A 671 -38.23 12.17 12.14
C ASN A 671 -37.65 11.39 10.94
N VAL A 672 -37.87 10.08 10.91
CA VAL A 672 -37.47 9.24 9.77
C VAL A 672 -38.45 9.50 8.62
N MET A 673 -37.96 10.10 7.54
CA MET A 673 -38.79 10.60 6.45
C MET A 673 -38.97 9.54 5.36
N ALA A 674 -40.20 9.34 4.91
CA ALA A 674 -40.51 8.56 3.72
C ALA A 674 -41.39 9.38 2.77
N ALA A 675 -41.02 9.46 1.49
CA ALA A 675 -41.79 10.23 0.51
C ALA A 675 -43.15 9.60 0.20
N THR A 676 -43.24 8.29 0.28
CA THR A 676 -44.46 7.49 0.07
C THR A 676 -44.66 6.51 1.21
N ALA A 677 -45.91 6.14 1.50
CA ALA A 677 -46.18 5.06 2.44
C ALA A 677 -45.84 3.70 1.80
N GLY A 678 -45.47 2.72 2.63
CA GLY A 678 -45.23 1.34 2.19
C GLY A 678 -44.04 0.69 2.87
N THR A 679 -43.63 -0.48 2.36
CA THR A 679 -42.46 -1.20 2.83
C THR A 679 -41.18 -0.50 2.39
N HIS A 680 -40.29 -0.23 3.33
CA HIS A 680 -38.99 0.35 3.06
C HIS A 680 -37.92 -0.53 3.69
N ARG A 681 -36.75 -0.58 3.06
CA ARG A 681 -35.61 -1.29 3.61
C ARG A 681 -34.88 -0.34 4.56
N LEU A 682 -34.99 -0.62 5.86
CA LEU A 682 -34.23 0.08 6.88
C LEU A 682 -32.90 -0.64 7.06
N THR A 683 -31.79 0.10 7.03
CA THR A 683 -30.47 -0.40 7.42
C THR A 683 -29.96 0.40 8.59
N PHE A 684 -29.75 -0.24 9.73
CA PHE A 684 -29.13 0.39 10.89
C PHE A 684 -27.70 -0.11 11.06
N THR A 685 -26.82 0.80 11.47
CA THR A 685 -25.45 0.52 11.88
C THR A 685 -25.39 0.42 13.40
N TYR A 686 -24.54 -0.48 13.88
CA TYR A 686 -24.42 -0.80 15.30
C TYR A 686 -23.00 -1.16 15.66
N THR A 687 -22.67 -1.09 16.95
CA THR A 687 -21.45 -1.66 17.50
C THR A 687 -21.80 -2.65 18.61
N SER A 688 -21.14 -3.78 18.66
CA SER A 688 -21.36 -4.83 19.64
C SER A 688 -20.10 -5.67 19.78
N GLY A 689 -19.62 -5.94 21.00
CA GLY A 689 -18.48 -6.83 21.24
C GLY A 689 -18.85 -8.28 21.55
N ASP A 690 -20.11 -8.64 21.30
CA ASP A 690 -20.64 -10.00 21.40
C ASP A 690 -21.99 -10.06 20.65
N PRO A 691 -22.54 -11.25 20.34
CA PRO A 691 -23.87 -11.36 19.73
C PRO A 691 -24.99 -10.79 20.63
N ARG A 692 -25.84 -9.92 20.09
CA ARG A 692 -26.91 -9.23 20.85
C ARG A 692 -28.24 -9.26 20.12
N SER A 693 -29.33 -9.02 20.84
CA SER A 693 -30.67 -8.86 20.26
C SER A 693 -31.21 -7.44 20.44
N VAL A 694 -31.94 -6.95 19.44
CA VAL A 694 -32.59 -5.63 19.46
C VAL A 694 -33.99 -5.71 18.86
N GLN A 695 -34.97 -5.21 19.61
CA GLN A 695 -36.33 -5.03 19.09
C GLN A 695 -36.43 -3.71 18.34
N VAL A 696 -36.94 -3.77 17.12
CA VAL A 696 -37.23 -2.61 16.28
C VAL A 696 -38.72 -2.33 16.32
N ARG A 697 -39.10 -1.11 16.70
CA ARG A 697 -40.48 -0.61 16.62
C ARG A 697 -40.58 0.51 15.62
N VAL A 698 -41.69 0.56 14.89
CA VAL A 698 -42.00 1.63 13.96
C VAL A 698 -43.37 2.20 14.30
N ASN A 699 -43.43 3.52 14.47
CA ASN A 699 -44.65 4.23 14.88
C ASN A 699 -45.32 3.60 16.12
N GLY A 700 -44.51 3.14 17.07
CA GLY A 700 -44.93 2.50 18.32
C GLY A 700 -45.25 0.99 18.23
N ALA A 701 -45.41 0.44 17.04
CA ALA A 701 -45.67 -0.99 16.83
C ALA A 701 -44.36 -1.79 16.71
N ALA A 702 -44.26 -2.95 17.36
CA ALA A 702 -43.12 -3.85 17.19
C ALA A 702 -43.15 -4.51 15.80
N VAL A 703 -42.05 -4.37 15.05
CA VAL A 703 -41.91 -4.89 13.69
C VAL A 703 -41.05 -6.14 13.68
N SER A 704 -39.91 -6.12 14.38
CA SER A 704 -39.03 -7.30 14.47
C SER A 704 -38.19 -7.32 15.75
N THR A 705 -37.52 -8.45 15.98
CA THR A 705 -36.40 -8.57 16.90
C THR A 705 -35.23 -9.17 16.14
N GLU A 706 -34.22 -8.36 15.89
CA GLU A 706 -33.02 -8.75 15.15
C GLU A 706 -32.00 -9.32 16.13
N ASN A 707 -31.41 -10.47 15.76
CA ASN A 707 -30.21 -10.98 16.40
C ASN A 707 -29.03 -10.55 15.53
N VAL A 708 -28.19 -9.69 16.09
CA VAL A 708 -27.00 -9.18 15.42
C VAL A 708 -25.77 -9.91 15.94
N LYS A 709 -24.81 -10.14 15.05
CA LYS A 709 -23.52 -10.74 15.39
C LYS A 709 -22.61 -9.67 16.02
N ASP A 710 -21.49 -10.11 16.58
CA ASP A 710 -20.38 -9.23 16.93
C ASP A 710 -19.98 -8.38 15.71
N SER A 711 -19.73 -7.09 15.91
CA SER A 711 -19.25 -6.19 14.86
C SER A 711 -17.73 -6.14 14.76
N GLY A 712 -17.01 -6.86 15.63
CA GLY A 712 -15.57 -6.73 15.84
C GLY A 712 -15.18 -6.07 17.15
N GLY A 713 -16.14 -5.81 18.05
CA GLY A 713 -15.95 -4.95 19.22
C GLY A 713 -16.77 -3.66 19.17
N TRP A 714 -16.63 -2.86 20.22
CA TRP A 714 -17.49 -1.69 20.47
C TRP A 714 -17.13 -0.45 19.63
N GLU A 715 -16.08 -0.51 18.84
CA GLU A 715 -15.63 0.61 17.97
C GLU A 715 -15.77 0.29 16.48
N HIS A 716 -15.86 -1.00 16.14
CA HIS A 716 -16.06 -1.46 14.77
C HIS A 716 -17.54 -1.52 14.46
N VAL A 717 -17.90 -1.05 13.26
CA VAL A 717 -19.28 -0.87 12.86
C VAL A 717 -19.76 -2.12 12.12
N GLY A 718 -20.87 -2.68 12.59
CA GLY A 718 -21.67 -3.67 11.88
C GLY A 718 -22.91 -3.02 11.27
N LYS A 719 -23.57 -3.72 10.35
CA LYS A 719 -24.86 -3.27 9.79
C LYS A 719 -25.88 -4.39 9.76
N ARG A 720 -27.15 -4.01 9.85
CA ARG A 720 -28.28 -4.93 9.70
C ARG A 720 -29.40 -4.25 8.95
N SER A 721 -29.99 -4.99 8.03
CA SER A 721 -31.07 -4.49 7.19
C SER A 721 -32.33 -5.35 7.32
N LEU A 722 -33.49 -4.68 7.37
CA LEU A 722 -34.81 -5.30 7.49
C LEU A 722 -35.86 -4.44 6.80
N ASP A 723 -36.97 -5.08 6.42
CA ASP A 723 -38.09 -4.40 5.79
C ASP A 723 -39.06 -3.89 6.84
N VAL A 724 -39.43 -2.62 6.75
CA VAL A 724 -40.29 -1.94 7.72
C VAL A 724 -41.42 -1.17 7.04
N PRO A 725 -42.63 -1.14 7.63
CA PRO A 725 -43.73 -0.32 7.12
C PRO A 725 -43.56 1.14 7.57
N LEU A 726 -43.46 2.08 6.62
CA LEU A 726 -43.43 3.52 6.89
C LEU A 726 -44.69 4.19 6.33
N ASN A 727 -45.19 5.21 7.04
CA ASN A 727 -46.18 6.15 6.54
C ASN A 727 -45.49 7.20 5.65
N ALA A 728 -46.23 7.81 4.74
CA ALA A 728 -45.75 9.00 4.03
C ALA A 728 -45.53 10.15 5.04
N GLY A 729 -44.40 10.85 4.92
CA GLY A 729 -43.99 11.89 5.86
C GLY A 729 -43.06 11.37 6.96
N ALA A 730 -43.17 11.98 8.14
CA ALA A 730 -42.35 11.65 9.30
C ALA A 730 -42.83 10.39 10.02
N ASN A 731 -41.88 9.55 10.43
CA ASN A 731 -42.09 8.31 11.18
C ASN A 731 -41.19 8.26 12.40
N THR A 732 -41.57 7.46 13.39
CA THR A 732 -40.67 7.09 14.49
C THR A 732 -40.13 5.68 14.32
N VAL A 733 -38.84 5.50 14.64
CA VAL A 733 -38.20 4.18 14.72
C VAL A 733 -37.51 4.07 16.08
N THR A 734 -37.80 3.01 16.84
CA THR A 734 -37.26 2.81 18.18
C THR A 734 -36.49 1.51 18.27
N PHE A 735 -35.28 1.56 18.82
CA PHE A 735 -34.47 0.41 19.19
C PHE A 735 -34.49 0.23 20.71
N LEU A 736 -34.84 -0.96 21.17
CA LEU A 736 -34.90 -1.32 22.59
C LEU A 736 -34.76 -2.83 22.80
N ASN A 737 -34.56 -3.23 24.05
CA ASN A 737 -34.73 -4.63 24.47
C ASN A 737 -35.17 -4.68 25.94
N ALA A 738 -36.31 -5.31 26.22
CA ALA A 738 -36.87 -5.29 27.57
C ALA A 738 -36.14 -6.23 28.54
N SER A 739 -35.51 -7.29 28.03
CA SER A 739 -35.01 -8.41 28.83
C SER A 739 -33.48 -8.52 28.89
N ALA A 740 -32.77 -7.78 28.04
CA ALA A 740 -31.31 -7.79 27.98
C ALA A 740 -30.78 -6.46 27.42
N PHE A 741 -29.47 -6.26 27.48
CA PHE A 741 -28.80 -5.20 26.73
C PHE A 741 -28.82 -5.49 25.22
N SER A 742 -29.00 -4.44 24.44
CA SER A 742 -28.92 -4.41 22.98
C SER A 742 -27.51 -4.00 22.52
N PRO A 743 -27.18 -4.17 21.22
CA PRO A 743 -26.05 -3.46 20.64
C PRO A 743 -26.22 -1.94 20.81
N ASP A 744 -25.11 -1.21 20.77
CA ASP A 744 -25.16 0.25 20.67
C ASP A 744 -25.52 0.62 19.24
N ILE A 745 -26.35 1.65 19.06
CA ILE A 745 -26.84 2.09 17.75
C ILE A 745 -26.10 3.35 17.34
N ASP A 746 -25.53 3.33 16.14
CA ASP A 746 -24.82 4.45 15.53
C ASP A 746 -25.81 5.27 14.68
N ALA A 747 -26.27 4.70 13.56
CA ALA A 747 -27.16 5.40 12.65
C ALA A 747 -28.15 4.47 11.95
N LEU A 748 -29.06 5.06 11.16
CA LEU A 748 -29.84 4.31 10.18
C LEU A 748 -30.01 5.07 8.87
N THR A 749 -30.24 4.31 7.81
CA THR A 749 -30.64 4.78 6.47
C THR A 749 -31.90 4.04 6.05
N ILE A 750 -32.67 4.66 5.15
CA ILE A 750 -33.86 4.05 4.55
C ILE A 750 -33.66 3.97 3.04
N ALA A 751 -33.95 2.82 2.45
CA ALA A 751 -34.00 2.65 1.02
C ALA A 751 -35.40 2.22 0.57
N ARG A 752 -35.73 2.54 -0.68
CA ARG A 752 -36.94 2.08 -1.34
C ARG A 752 -36.56 1.21 -2.54
N THR A 753 -37.00 -0.03 -2.51
CA THR A 753 -36.93 -0.95 -3.65
C THR A 753 -38.08 -0.67 -4.62
N VAL A 754 -37.75 -0.58 -5.90
CA VAL A 754 -38.72 -0.50 -6.99
C VAL A 754 -38.44 -1.64 -7.96
N GLU A 755 -39.33 -2.63 -7.95
CA GLU A 755 -39.33 -3.74 -8.91
C GLU A 755 -39.43 -3.21 -10.34
N ALA A 756 -38.65 -3.74 -11.28
CA ALA A 756 -38.62 -3.28 -12.66
C ALA A 756 -39.95 -3.55 -13.36
N GLU A 757 -40.62 -4.65 -13.02
CA GLU A 757 -41.92 -5.07 -13.56
C GLU A 757 -43.12 -4.33 -12.95
N ALA A 758 -42.90 -3.49 -11.93
CA ALA A 758 -43.97 -2.75 -11.28
C ALA A 758 -44.89 -2.02 -12.28
N ALA A 759 -46.20 -2.07 -12.04
CA ALA A 759 -47.20 -1.50 -12.95
C ALA A 759 -47.08 0.03 -13.14
N ALA A 760 -46.47 0.73 -12.18
CA ALA A 760 -46.19 2.15 -12.27
C ALA A 760 -45.03 2.50 -13.22
N ASN A 761 -44.17 1.54 -13.56
CA ASN A 761 -43.05 1.75 -14.46
C ASN A 761 -43.53 1.73 -15.91
N THR A 762 -42.92 2.56 -16.74
CA THR A 762 -43.21 2.58 -18.19
C THR A 762 -42.13 1.82 -18.94
N ARG A 763 -42.54 0.78 -19.69
CA ARG A 763 -41.71 0.07 -20.65
C ARG A 763 -42.05 0.58 -22.04
N ALA A 764 -41.04 0.97 -22.82
CA ALA A 764 -41.23 1.51 -24.16
C ALA A 764 -40.31 0.82 -25.18
N GLY A 765 -40.72 0.83 -26.45
CA GLY A 765 -39.99 0.17 -27.53
C GLY A 765 -39.99 -1.35 -27.37
N GLY A 766 -38.81 -1.97 -27.52
CA GLY A 766 -38.61 -3.42 -27.37
C GLY A 766 -38.55 -3.94 -25.93
N ALA A 767 -38.70 -3.08 -24.91
CA ALA A 767 -38.60 -3.51 -23.51
C ALA A 767 -39.83 -4.34 -23.09
N ALA A 768 -39.60 -5.52 -22.54
CA ALA A 768 -40.64 -6.49 -22.18
C ALA A 768 -40.36 -7.15 -20.83
N LEU A 769 -41.39 -7.78 -20.27
CA LEU A 769 -41.26 -8.65 -19.10
C LEU A 769 -40.81 -10.03 -19.56
N ASP A 770 -39.71 -10.50 -19.00
CA ASP A 770 -39.18 -11.84 -19.27
C ASP A 770 -39.01 -12.62 -17.96
N ALA A 771 -39.15 -13.94 -18.05
CA ALA A 771 -38.88 -14.82 -16.92
C ALA A 771 -37.40 -14.72 -16.54
N CYS A 772 -37.13 -14.63 -15.24
CA CYS A 772 -35.81 -14.60 -14.67
C CYS A 772 -35.87 -15.32 -13.32
N SER A 773 -35.33 -16.52 -13.26
CA SER A 773 -35.57 -17.43 -12.14
C SER A 773 -34.99 -16.97 -10.79
N GLN A 774 -33.96 -16.13 -10.80
CA GLN A 774 -33.39 -15.56 -9.57
C GLN A 774 -33.84 -14.11 -9.30
N CYS A 775 -34.59 -13.49 -10.23
CA CYS A 775 -35.18 -12.17 -10.03
C CYS A 775 -36.25 -12.20 -8.92
N THR A 776 -36.41 -11.09 -8.22
CA THR A 776 -37.53 -10.89 -7.30
C THR A 776 -38.85 -11.04 -8.07
N GLY A 777 -39.78 -11.84 -7.53
CA GLY A 777 -41.02 -12.16 -8.23
C GLY A 777 -40.86 -13.04 -9.49
N GLY A 778 -39.65 -13.51 -9.82
CA GLY A 778 -39.38 -14.42 -10.94
C GLY A 778 -39.43 -13.79 -12.33
N THR A 779 -39.50 -12.45 -12.41
CA THR A 779 -39.64 -11.71 -13.67
C THR A 779 -38.71 -10.49 -13.64
N GLY A 780 -38.09 -10.16 -14.77
CA GLY A 780 -37.33 -8.92 -14.93
C GLY A 780 -37.71 -8.18 -16.22
N VAL A 781 -37.13 -7.01 -16.44
CA VAL A 781 -37.31 -6.23 -17.68
C VAL A 781 -36.10 -6.39 -18.58
N SER A 782 -36.31 -6.97 -19.76
CA SER A 782 -35.29 -7.18 -20.79
C SER A 782 -35.54 -6.29 -22.02
N GLY A 783 -34.90 -6.59 -23.15
CA GLY A 783 -35.19 -5.93 -24.44
C GLY A 783 -34.74 -4.47 -24.51
N LEU A 784 -33.86 -4.06 -23.59
CA LEU A 784 -33.42 -2.68 -23.42
C LEU A 784 -32.55 -2.16 -24.58
N ALA A 785 -32.02 -3.03 -25.45
CA ALA A 785 -31.25 -2.64 -26.63
C ALA A 785 -32.10 -1.89 -27.67
N ALA A 786 -33.39 -2.24 -27.78
CA ALA A 786 -34.36 -1.58 -28.67
C ALA A 786 -35.47 -0.85 -27.89
N GLY A 787 -35.31 -0.71 -26.57
CA GLY A 787 -36.34 -0.23 -25.65
C GLY A 787 -35.80 0.60 -24.50
N SER A 788 -36.65 0.86 -23.52
CA SER A 788 -36.26 1.53 -22.28
C SER A 788 -37.19 1.20 -21.13
N LEU A 789 -36.64 1.20 -19.93
CA LEU A 789 -37.38 1.15 -18.67
C LEU A 789 -37.37 2.53 -18.01
N SER A 790 -38.54 3.07 -17.71
CA SER A 790 -38.70 4.36 -17.02
C SER A 790 -39.36 4.13 -15.66
N VAL A 791 -38.60 4.40 -14.60
CA VAL A 791 -38.98 4.18 -13.20
C VAL A 791 -39.30 5.53 -12.53
N PRO A 792 -40.57 5.82 -12.22
CA PRO A 792 -40.92 7.01 -11.44
C PRO A 792 -40.47 6.82 -9.98
N PHE A 793 -39.88 7.86 -9.38
CA PHE A 793 -39.40 7.81 -8.00
C PHE A 793 -39.70 9.11 -7.25
N GLN A 794 -40.10 9.01 -5.99
CA GLN A 794 -40.33 10.17 -5.11
C GLN A 794 -39.19 10.28 -4.11
N ALA A 795 -38.40 11.35 -4.17
CA ALA A 795 -37.30 11.57 -3.23
C ALA A 795 -37.68 12.61 -2.19
N ALA A 796 -37.39 12.33 -0.91
CA ALA A 796 -37.67 13.27 0.18
C ALA A 796 -36.78 14.52 0.10
N SER A 797 -35.53 14.37 -0.33
CA SER A 797 -34.55 15.45 -0.48
C SER A 797 -33.76 15.34 -1.78
N SER A 798 -33.23 16.46 -2.25
CA SER A 798 -32.34 16.48 -3.40
C SER A 798 -30.93 16.06 -3.02
N GLY A 799 -30.20 15.44 -3.94
CA GLY A 799 -28.77 15.13 -3.79
C GLY A 799 -28.32 13.98 -4.68
N ASN A 800 -27.04 13.66 -4.61
CA ASN A 800 -26.49 12.50 -5.31
C ASN A 800 -26.75 11.24 -4.49
N LYS A 801 -27.86 10.55 -4.78
CA LYS A 801 -28.33 9.38 -4.03
C LYS A 801 -27.65 8.10 -4.49
N THR A 802 -27.39 7.18 -3.57
CA THR A 802 -26.95 5.83 -3.90
C THR A 802 -28.10 5.05 -4.51
N VAL A 803 -27.91 4.57 -5.74
CA VAL A 803 -28.85 3.68 -6.43
C VAL A 803 -28.16 2.38 -6.77
N ARG A 804 -28.72 1.27 -6.30
CA ARG A 804 -28.29 -0.08 -6.65
C ARG A 804 -29.24 -0.64 -7.69
N ILE A 805 -28.69 -1.08 -8.82
CA ILE A 805 -29.44 -1.69 -9.91
C ILE A 805 -29.13 -3.18 -9.87
N HIS A 806 -30.14 -3.98 -9.56
CA HIS A 806 -30.06 -5.44 -9.59
C HIS A 806 -30.31 -5.91 -11.01
N TYR A 807 -29.40 -6.71 -11.56
CA TYR A 807 -29.44 -7.08 -12.97
C TYR A 807 -28.86 -8.47 -13.22
N ALA A 808 -29.22 -9.03 -14.38
CA ALA A 808 -28.60 -10.22 -14.94
C ALA A 808 -28.08 -9.94 -16.36
N SER A 809 -26.90 -10.47 -16.68
CA SER A 809 -26.28 -10.33 -18.00
C SER A 809 -25.31 -11.47 -18.26
N ALA A 810 -25.48 -12.17 -19.39
CA ALA A 810 -24.61 -13.31 -19.74
C ALA A 810 -23.16 -12.90 -20.08
N ALA A 811 -22.95 -11.63 -20.47
CA ALA A 811 -21.64 -11.07 -20.79
C ALA A 811 -21.50 -9.67 -20.17
N ALA A 812 -20.29 -9.14 -20.14
CA ALA A 812 -20.09 -7.74 -19.78
C ALA A 812 -20.91 -6.82 -20.70
N ALA A 813 -21.56 -5.83 -20.11
CA ALA A 813 -22.51 -4.93 -20.77
C ALA A 813 -22.37 -3.51 -20.22
N SER A 814 -23.14 -2.58 -20.77
CA SER A 814 -23.33 -1.28 -20.14
C SER A 814 -24.73 -0.75 -20.36
N ILE A 815 -25.23 -0.03 -19.37
CA ILE A 815 -26.51 0.69 -19.45
C ILE A 815 -26.28 2.19 -19.32
N LYS A 816 -27.17 2.97 -19.93
CA LYS A 816 -27.29 4.41 -19.72
C LYS A 816 -28.45 4.68 -18.77
N VAL A 817 -28.15 5.36 -17.68
CA VAL A 817 -29.12 5.79 -16.68
C VAL A 817 -29.27 7.30 -16.75
N THR A 818 -30.49 7.79 -16.93
CA THR A 818 -30.79 9.22 -17.05
C THR A 818 -31.83 9.63 -16.02
N VAL A 819 -31.57 10.69 -15.26
CA VAL A 819 -32.54 11.27 -14.32
C VAL A 819 -33.17 12.49 -14.95
N ASN A 820 -34.51 12.55 -15.01
CA ASN A 820 -35.28 13.72 -15.43
C ASN A 820 -34.86 14.32 -16.80
N GLY A 821 -34.39 13.47 -17.73
CA GLY A 821 -33.89 13.91 -19.03
C GLY A 821 -32.53 14.63 -19.01
N GLY A 822 -31.81 14.58 -17.89
CA GLY A 822 -30.48 15.16 -17.74
C GLY A 822 -29.38 14.39 -18.48
N THR A 823 -28.12 14.63 -18.10
CA THR A 823 -26.97 13.94 -18.71
C THR A 823 -26.98 12.45 -18.33
N PRO A 824 -26.94 11.52 -19.31
CA PRO A 824 -26.86 10.10 -19.02
C PRO A 824 -25.56 9.71 -18.32
N VAL A 825 -25.66 8.88 -17.29
CA VAL A 825 -24.55 8.18 -16.66
C VAL A 825 -24.44 6.80 -17.31
N THR A 826 -23.25 6.44 -17.81
CA THR A 826 -22.98 5.09 -18.30
C THR A 826 -22.53 4.23 -17.12
N VAL A 827 -23.22 3.13 -16.87
CA VAL A 827 -22.93 2.17 -15.81
C VAL A 827 -22.42 0.90 -16.49
N ALA A 828 -21.19 0.52 -16.16
CA ALA A 828 -20.61 -0.74 -16.59
C ALA A 828 -21.21 -1.88 -15.78
N LEU A 829 -21.51 -2.99 -16.46
CA LEU A 829 -22.08 -4.20 -15.90
C LEU A 829 -21.13 -5.36 -16.24
N HIS A 830 -20.70 -6.14 -15.27
CA HIS A 830 -19.94 -7.36 -15.55
C HIS A 830 -20.89 -8.49 -15.97
N GLY A 831 -20.34 -9.56 -16.54
CA GLY A 831 -21.11 -10.76 -16.85
C GLY A 831 -21.37 -11.55 -15.57
N THR A 832 -22.63 -11.89 -15.31
CA THR A 832 -23.05 -12.61 -14.09
C THR A 832 -22.95 -14.13 -14.24
N GLY A 833 -22.56 -14.62 -15.42
CA GLY A 833 -22.44 -16.06 -15.74
C GLY A 833 -23.72 -16.70 -16.29
N GLY A 834 -24.80 -15.92 -16.49
CA GLY A 834 -26.05 -16.38 -17.12
C GLY A 834 -27.10 -15.27 -17.21
N GLY A 835 -28.18 -15.50 -17.97
CA GLY A 835 -29.27 -14.53 -18.15
C GLY A 835 -30.18 -14.32 -16.92
N ASP A 836 -30.04 -15.19 -15.92
CA ASP A 836 -30.85 -15.20 -14.69
C ASP A 836 -30.02 -15.00 -13.42
N ALA A 837 -28.69 -14.99 -13.50
CA ALA A 837 -27.84 -14.82 -12.32
C ALA A 837 -27.74 -13.33 -11.97
N LEU A 838 -28.06 -12.96 -10.72
CA LEU A 838 -28.09 -11.57 -10.30
C LEU A 838 -26.74 -11.04 -9.80
N ALA A 839 -26.46 -9.79 -10.14
CA ALA A 839 -25.40 -8.96 -9.57
C ALA A 839 -25.92 -7.53 -9.34
N THR A 840 -25.12 -6.71 -8.66
CA THR A 840 -25.52 -5.35 -8.26
C THR A 840 -24.60 -4.31 -8.87
N ALA A 841 -25.15 -3.36 -9.63
CA ALA A 841 -24.41 -2.18 -10.05
C ALA A 841 -24.76 -0.97 -9.15
N THR A 842 -23.75 -0.37 -8.51
CA THR A 842 -23.95 0.82 -7.65
C THR A 842 -23.60 2.11 -8.41
N VAL A 843 -24.55 3.05 -8.49
CA VAL A 843 -24.39 4.34 -9.18
C VAL A 843 -24.94 5.49 -8.34
N GLY A 844 -24.29 6.65 -8.42
CA GLY A 844 -24.78 7.90 -7.82
C GLY A 844 -25.64 8.65 -8.82
N LEU A 845 -26.88 8.93 -8.44
CA LEU A 845 -27.83 9.66 -9.29
C LEU A 845 -28.26 10.99 -8.64
N PRO A 846 -28.20 12.12 -9.36
CA PRO A 846 -28.64 13.42 -8.84
C PRO A 846 -30.17 13.52 -8.86
N LEU A 847 -30.82 13.07 -7.80
CA LEU A 847 -32.28 13.17 -7.65
C LEU A 847 -32.66 14.55 -7.10
N GLY A 848 -33.73 15.14 -7.63
CA GLY A 848 -34.36 16.34 -7.07
C GLY A 848 -35.33 15.98 -5.95
N SER A 849 -35.67 16.93 -5.07
CA SER A 849 -36.75 16.71 -4.10
C SER A 849 -38.10 16.57 -4.84
N GLY A 850 -38.93 15.63 -4.41
CA GLY A 850 -40.22 15.31 -5.03
C GLY A 850 -40.09 14.31 -6.19
N ALA A 851 -40.84 14.55 -7.25
CA ALA A 851 -40.98 13.62 -8.37
C ALA A 851 -39.74 13.57 -9.26
N ASN A 852 -39.27 12.36 -9.51
CA ASN A 852 -38.17 12.04 -10.42
C ASN A 852 -38.57 10.92 -11.38
N THR A 853 -37.84 10.82 -12.48
CA THR A 853 -37.91 9.69 -13.42
C THR A 853 -36.50 9.20 -13.71
N ILE A 854 -36.24 7.92 -13.40
CA ILE A 854 -35.00 7.22 -13.71
C ILE A 854 -35.24 6.40 -14.97
N LEU A 855 -34.58 6.76 -16.06
CA LEU A 855 -34.68 6.08 -17.35
C LEU A 855 -33.44 5.21 -17.56
N ILE A 856 -33.64 3.91 -17.78
CA ILE A 856 -32.60 2.92 -18.09
C ILE A 856 -32.72 2.48 -19.56
N LYS A 857 -31.60 2.48 -20.27
CA LYS A 857 -31.44 1.96 -21.64
C LYS A 857 -30.16 1.14 -21.73
N ASP A 858 -30.15 0.11 -22.56
CA ASP A 858 -28.87 -0.53 -22.91
C ASP A 858 -28.03 0.42 -23.77
N ALA A 859 -26.71 0.34 -23.58
CA ALA A 859 -25.72 1.13 -24.30
C ALA A 859 -24.74 0.26 -25.11
N SER A 860 -24.71 -1.05 -24.84
CA SER A 860 -23.71 -1.98 -25.38
C SER A 860 -24.22 -2.89 -26.51
N GLY A 861 -25.53 -2.99 -26.68
CA GLY A 861 -26.20 -3.97 -27.53
C GLY A 861 -26.33 -5.37 -26.90
N ALA A 862 -25.82 -5.56 -25.69
CA ALA A 862 -25.90 -6.84 -24.97
C ALA A 862 -27.29 -7.04 -24.34
N ALA A 863 -27.68 -8.31 -24.16
CA ALA A 863 -28.92 -8.65 -23.47
C ALA A 863 -28.75 -8.46 -21.96
N VAL A 864 -29.38 -7.39 -21.44
CA VAL A 864 -29.43 -7.07 -20.01
C VAL A 864 -30.87 -7.19 -19.54
N THR A 865 -31.05 -7.89 -18.42
CA THR A 865 -32.32 -7.96 -17.68
C THR A 865 -32.16 -7.16 -16.39
N VAL A 866 -33.03 -6.17 -16.17
CA VAL A 866 -33.08 -5.41 -14.92
C VAL A 866 -34.16 -6.01 -14.03
N ASP A 867 -33.79 -6.35 -12.81
CA ASP A 867 -34.66 -6.93 -11.79
C ASP A 867 -35.34 -5.83 -10.96
N SER A 868 -34.55 -5.05 -10.24
CA SER A 868 -35.06 -4.06 -9.30
C SER A 868 -34.05 -2.94 -9.08
N LEU A 869 -34.53 -1.82 -8.51
CA LEU A 869 -33.69 -0.68 -8.11
C LEU A 869 -33.88 -0.42 -6.61
N ASP A 870 -32.79 -0.41 -5.84
CA ASP A 870 -32.78 0.14 -4.48
C ASP A 870 -32.25 1.57 -4.49
N VAL A 871 -33.10 2.52 -4.09
CA VAL A 871 -32.70 3.92 -3.94
C VAL A 871 -32.62 4.26 -2.47
N VAL A 872 -31.42 4.61 -1.98
CA VAL A 872 -31.22 5.14 -0.63
C VAL A 872 -31.79 6.55 -0.58
N MET A 873 -32.67 6.81 0.39
CA MET A 873 -33.48 8.03 0.50
C MET A 873 -32.84 9.10 1.37
#